data_AF-A0A9P4JH90-F1
#
_entry.id   AF-A0A9P4JH90-F1
#
_cell.length_a   1.000
_cell.length_b   1.000
_cell.length_c   1.000
_cell.angle_alpha   90.00
_cell.angle_beta   90.00
_cell.angle_gamma   90.00
#
_symmetry.space_group_name_H-M   'P 1'
#
loop_
_entity.id
_entity.type
_entity.pdbx_description
1 polymer ?
#
loop_
_entity_poly.entity_id
_entity_poly.type
_entity_poly.pdbx_seq_one_letter_code
_entity_poly.pdbx_strand_id
1 'polypeptide(L)'
;MDINQVLEGTLSPDANLRQSAEQQLSQAAEQDFPQYLTILGQELANESAQPHIRTAAGIALKNAFSAREFARLRQVQERWLSLDPSIKANVKALALRTLSSSDARAGQSAAQFIASIAAIEIPRNQWPELMTTLVENVGNGADHQKQASLTTIGFICDTDDADLSAALGHHSNAILTAVVQGARKEEPNQDVRNAAISALSDSIEFVRSNFENEGERNYIMQVICEATQAEDNRIQQGAYGCLNRVMGLYYDKMRFYMEKALFGLTIQGMKSDEEDVAKLAVEFWCTVCEEEISIEDDNSQAQAEGSTELRDYFNFARVATQEVVPVLLELLAKQDEDAGDDEYNISRAAYQCLQLWAQCVGSAVVPPVLAFVEKNLRSDDWHYRDASVSAFGAIMEGPEESVLDPIIKQALPVLIAMMDDQVIHVKDSAAYALGRICDASPDSIDAQQHLPPLIGALFQGLSSHPKMATSCCWALMNLAERFAGDPGCESNPLSPHFSQSITALLTVTERADADNQLRTAAYEVLNAFITNAAFDVVGMVASLLNVILERLQKSLALQQQVVSVEDKLTLEEMQTSLASVVMAIVQRLETEIKPQADHIMHILLQLLSSVGAKSSVPDTVFAAIGALAQALEEDFGKYMEAFTPYLYNALGNLEEPSLCSMAIGLVSDITRSLGEKVQPYCDAFMNYLLNNLRSNQLGNMFKPAILQCFGDIAQAISGHFEPYLPVVAQVLQQASSVSVQADNFEMMDYITSLREGIMDAWDGCIIAMKSSGKTQLMTPYIGSIFELLKVIHEDTNRTEALMRSSCGVIGDIADAFPNGEFRDFFRHDFLTAMTRETRANADFLSRTRDTARWAREQIKRQIGGNQGVMA
;
A
#
# COMPACT_ATOMS: atom_id res chain seq x y z
N MET A 1 -26.77 -14.39 35.32
CA MET A 1 -27.00 -13.60 34.09
C MET A 1 -27.81 -14.48 33.16
N ASP A 2 -28.93 -14.01 32.63
CA ASP A 2 -29.61 -14.72 31.54
C ASP A 2 -28.82 -14.44 30.27
N ILE A 3 -27.99 -15.40 29.85
CA ILE A 3 -27.07 -15.22 28.73
C ILE A 3 -27.81 -14.91 27.42
N ASN A 4 -29.02 -15.44 27.25
CA ASN A 4 -29.82 -15.22 26.04
C ASN A 4 -30.25 -13.76 25.90
N GLN A 5 -30.67 -13.13 27.00
CA GLN A 5 -31.02 -11.70 27.01
C GLN A 5 -29.81 -10.81 26.73
N VAL A 6 -28.64 -11.19 27.24
CA VAL A 6 -27.40 -10.42 27.02
C VAL A 6 -26.96 -10.55 25.56
N LEU A 7 -26.94 -11.77 25.01
CA LEU A 7 -26.61 -12.02 23.61
C LEU A 7 -27.59 -11.32 22.66
N GLU A 8 -28.90 -11.38 22.93
CA GLU A 8 -29.90 -10.65 22.17
C GLU A 8 -29.67 -9.13 22.25
N GLY A 9 -29.30 -8.62 23.43
CA GLY A 9 -28.93 -7.22 23.63
C GLY A 9 -27.76 -6.76 22.74
N THR A 10 -26.79 -7.63 22.45
CA THR A 10 -25.66 -7.30 21.55
C THR A 10 -26.09 -7.06 20.09
N LEU A 11 -27.27 -7.53 19.71
CA LEU A 11 -27.83 -7.37 18.37
C LEU A 11 -28.82 -6.19 18.28
N SER A 12 -29.04 -5.47 19.38
CA SER A 12 -29.99 -4.36 19.44
C SER A 12 -29.56 -3.18 18.55
N PRO A 13 -30.50 -2.54 17.82
CA PRO A 13 -30.24 -1.28 17.14
C PRO A 13 -30.07 -0.09 18.11
N ASP A 14 -30.51 -0.23 19.37
CA ASP A 14 -30.27 0.77 20.41
C ASP A 14 -28.84 0.65 20.94
N ALA A 15 -28.03 1.67 20.68
CA ALA A 15 -26.63 1.74 21.08
C ALA A 15 -26.43 1.59 22.59
N ASN A 16 -27.36 2.10 23.43
CA ASN A 16 -27.22 2.01 24.88
C ASN A 16 -27.41 0.57 25.37
N LEU A 17 -28.42 -0.11 24.83
CA LEU A 17 -28.69 -1.51 25.17
C LEU A 17 -27.56 -2.41 24.67
N ARG A 18 -27.08 -2.18 23.46
CA ARG A 18 -25.95 -2.90 22.88
C ARG A 18 -24.67 -2.73 23.69
N GLN A 19 -24.29 -1.49 24.01
CA GLN A 19 -23.09 -1.20 24.79
C GLN A 19 -23.16 -1.80 26.20
N SER A 20 -24.34 -1.76 26.84
CA SER A 20 -24.55 -2.41 28.13
C SER A 20 -24.36 -3.93 28.05
N ALA A 21 -24.88 -4.58 27.00
CA ALA A 21 -24.70 -6.01 26.78
C ALA A 21 -23.24 -6.39 26.50
N GLU A 22 -22.53 -5.62 25.66
CA GLU A 22 -21.10 -5.80 25.38
C GLU A 22 -20.24 -5.66 26.65
N GLN A 23 -20.55 -4.68 27.50
CA GLN A 23 -19.89 -4.51 28.79
C GLN A 23 -20.15 -5.70 29.73
N GLN A 24 -21.37 -6.22 29.77
CA GLN A 24 -21.70 -7.41 30.57
C GLN A 24 -20.93 -8.65 30.11
N LEU A 25 -20.80 -8.88 28.79
CA LEU A 25 -19.98 -9.97 28.27
C LEU A 25 -18.49 -9.79 28.58
N SER A 26 -17.98 -8.56 28.46
CA SER A 26 -16.58 -8.24 28.77
C SER A 26 -16.27 -8.48 30.26
N GLN A 27 -17.16 -8.02 31.16
CA GLN A 27 -17.05 -8.26 32.59
C GLN A 27 -17.13 -9.76 32.93
N ALA A 28 -18.02 -10.52 32.29
CA ALA A 28 -18.11 -11.96 32.49
C ALA A 28 -16.82 -12.68 32.06
N ALA A 29 -16.25 -12.28 30.92
CA ALA A 29 -14.98 -12.82 30.44
C ALA A 29 -13.81 -12.48 31.37
N GLU A 30 -13.78 -11.29 32.00
CA GLU A 30 -12.75 -10.90 32.98
C GLU A 30 -12.89 -11.63 34.32
N GLN A 31 -14.12 -11.85 34.79
CA GLN A 31 -14.39 -12.47 36.09
C GLN A 31 -14.09 -13.98 36.12
N ASP A 32 -14.62 -14.73 35.16
CA ASP A 32 -14.43 -16.17 35.06
C ASP A 32 -14.43 -16.60 33.59
N PHE A 33 -13.24 -16.58 33.00
CA PHE A 33 -13.06 -16.91 31.59
C PHE A 33 -13.42 -18.37 31.25
N PRO A 34 -13.00 -19.40 32.03
CA PRO A 34 -13.45 -20.78 31.79
C PRO A 34 -14.97 -20.95 31.77
N GLN A 35 -15.68 -20.33 32.72
CA GLN A 35 -17.13 -20.41 32.79
C GLN A 35 -17.79 -19.65 31.63
N TYR A 36 -17.29 -18.47 31.28
CA TYR A 36 -17.73 -17.69 30.12
C TYR A 36 -17.71 -18.53 28.83
N LEU A 37 -16.60 -19.21 28.54
CA LEU A 37 -16.46 -20.05 27.35
C LEU A 37 -17.42 -21.25 27.36
N THR A 38 -17.60 -21.87 28.53
CA THR A 38 -18.50 -23.02 28.68
C THR A 38 -19.96 -22.63 28.44
N ILE A 39 -20.40 -21.50 28.98
CA ILE A 39 -21.76 -20.99 28.79
C ILE A 39 -22.02 -20.68 27.32
N LEU A 40 -21.12 -19.95 26.67
CA LEU A 40 -21.27 -19.61 25.25
C LEU A 40 -21.24 -20.86 24.36
N GLY A 41 -20.37 -21.83 24.66
CA GLY A 41 -20.31 -23.10 23.92
C GLY A 41 -21.59 -23.92 24.07
N GLN A 42 -22.22 -23.89 25.26
CA GLN A 42 -23.50 -24.55 25.50
C GLN A 42 -24.62 -23.90 24.71
N GLU A 43 -24.71 -22.57 24.70
CA GLU A 43 -25.75 -21.86 23.94
C GLU A 43 -25.57 -22.01 22.42
N LEU A 44 -24.33 -21.96 21.91
CA LEU A 44 -24.06 -22.25 20.50
C LEU A 44 -24.58 -23.65 20.11
N ALA A 45 -24.35 -24.64 20.96
CA ALA A 45 -24.75 -26.03 20.75
C ALA A 45 -26.19 -26.35 21.17
N ASN A 46 -27.00 -25.35 21.53
CA ASN A 46 -28.38 -25.51 22.02
C ASN A 46 -29.38 -25.39 20.86
N GLU A 47 -29.86 -26.52 20.35
CA GLU A 47 -30.85 -26.56 19.25
C GLU A 47 -32.23 -25.96 19.62
N SER A 48 -32.50 -25.73 20.91
CA SER A 48 -33.74 -25.07 21.36
C SER A 48 -33.62 -23.54 21.45
N ALA A 49 -32.40 -23.00 21.37
CA ALA A 49 -32.17 -21.56 21.36
C ALA A 49 -32.49 -20.95 19.99
N GLN A 50 -32.78 -19.64 19.96
CA GLN A 50 -33.06 -18.96 18.71
C GLN A 50 -31.77 -18.84 17.85
N PRO A 51 -31.84 -19.02 16.51
CA PRO A 51 -30.68 -19.01 15.63
C PRO A 51 -29.72 -17.82 15.79
N HIS A 52 -30.26 -16.61 15.95
CA HIS A 52 -29.43 -15.40 16.08
C HIS A 52 -28.70 -15.35 17.43
N ILE A 53 -29.26 -15.93 18.50
CA ILE A 53 -28.61 -16.04 19.81
C ILE A 53 -27.45 -17.01 19.74
N ARG A 54 -27.65 -18.17 19.09
CA ARG A 54 -26.58 -19.16 18.85
C ARG A 54 -25.43 -18.54 18.03
N THR A 55 -25.77 -17.78 17.01
CA THR A 55 -24.81 -17.05 16.17
C THR A 55 -24.02 -16.04 17.01
N ALA A 56 -24.71 -15.22 17.83
CA ALA A 56 -24.06 -14.26 18.73
C ALA A 56 -23.11 -14.96 19.73
N ALA A 57 -23.51 -16.11 20.28
CA ALA A 57 -22.64 -16.90 21.16
C ALA A 57 -21.37 -17.40 20.45
N GLY A 58 -21.49 -17.90 19.22
CA GLY A 58 -20.35 -18.36 18.42
C GLY A 58 -19.40 -17.22 18.01
N ILE A 59 -19.93 -16.05 17.65
CA ILE A 59 -19.12 -14.87 17.36
C ILE A 59 -18.41 -14.36 18.63
N ALA A 60 -19.08 -14.35 19.78
CA ALA A 60 -18.46 -13.99 21.06
C ALA A 60 -17.31 -14.95 21.42
N LEU A 61 -17.49 -16.26 21.19
CA LEU A 61 -16.43 -17.27 21.35
C LEU A 61 -15.25 -17.01 20.43
N LYS A 62 -15.49 -16.76 19.14
CA LYS A 62 -14.44 -16.44 18.16
C LYS A 62 -13.66 -15.19 18.57
N ASN A 63 -14.35 -14.11 18.95
CA ASN A 63 -13.73 -12.84 19.34
C ASN A 63 -12.94 -12.94 20.65
N ALA A 64 -13.15 -13.99 21.46
CA ALA A 64 -12.33 -14.26 22.63
C ALA A 64 -10.90 -14.72 22.28
N PHE A 65 -10.64 -15.13 21.03
CA PHE A 65 -9.36 -15.70 20.58
C PHE A 65 -8.85 -15.12 19.26
N SER A 66 -9.53 -14.12 18.70
CA SER A 66 -9.13 -13.44 17.47
C SER A 66 -8.99 -11.93 17.71
N ALA A 67 -8.00 -11.32 17.07
CA ALA A 67 -7.78 -9.88 17.09
C ALA A 67 -7.05 -9.48 15.80
N ARG A 68 -7.36 -8.29 15.27
CA ARG A 68 -6.64 -7.71 14.12
C ARG A 68 -5.23 -7.27 14.50
N GLU A 69 -5.05 -6.77 15.73
CA GLU A 69 -3.76 -6.33 16.24
C GLU A 69 -2.94 -7.53 16.73
N PHE A 70 -1.73 -7.70 16.19
CA PHE A 70 -0.85 -8.83 16.47
C PHE A 70 -0.53 -9.01 17.97
N ALA A 71 -0.25 -7.92 18.68
CA ALA A 71 0.06 -7.96 20.11
C ALA A 71 -1.13 -8.48 20.93
N ARG A 72 -2.34 -7.99 20.62
CA ARG A 72 -3.57 -8.45 21.25
C ARG A 72 -3.89 -9.90 20.88
N LEU A 73 -3.64 -10.30 19.63
CA LEU A 73 -3.82 -11.67 19.17
C LEU A 73 -2.97 -12.64 20.01
N ARG A 74 -1.68 -12.35 20.20
CA ARG A 74 -0.80 -13.17 21.05
C ARG A 74 -1.31 -13.27 22.49
N GLN A 75 -1.74 -12.15 23.08
CA GLN A 75 -2.28 -12.14 24.44
C GLN A 75 -3.52 -13.03 24.59
N VAL A 76 -4.46 -12.99 23.65
CA VAL A 76 -5.68 -13.82 23.72
C VAL A 76 -5.39 -15.30 23.43
N GLN A 77 -4.42 -15.60 22.55
CA GLN A 77 -3.97 -16.97 22.29
C GLN A 77 -3.27 -17.59 23.51
N GLU A 78 -2.40 -16.84 24.20
CA GLU A 78 -1.77 -17.29 25.46
C GLU A 78 -2.81 -17.58 26.54
N ARG A 79 -3.87 -16.75 26.60
CA ARG A 79 -4.99 -16.97 27.52
C ARG A 79 -5.64 -18.33 27.28
N TRP A 80 -5.90 -18.72 26.02
CA TRP A 80 -6.37 -20.07 25.70
C TRP A 80 -5.38 -21.14 26.17
N LEU A 81 -4.10 -21.00 25.87
CA LEU A 81 -3.07 -21.99 26.20
C LEU A 81 -3.02 -22.28 27.72
N SER A 82 -3.23 -21.26 28.55
CA SER A 82 -3.23 -21.38 30.02
C SER A 82 -4.47 -22.07 30.63
N LEU A 83 -5.53 -22.34 29.85
CA LEU A 83 -6.76 -22.96 30.36
C LEU A 83 -6.58 -24.45 30.72
N ASP A 84 -7.43 -24.91 31.64
CA ASP A 84 -7.48 -26.33 32.02
C ASP A 84 -7.88 -27.22 30.82
N PRO A 85 -7.19 -28.36 30.59
CA PRO A 85 -7.48 -29.24 29.46
C PRO A 85 -8.92 -29.76 29.38
N SER A 86 -9.61 -29.93 30.52
CA SER A 86 -11.00 -30.41 30.56
C SER A 86 -11.98 -29.37 30.01
N ILE A 87 -11.73 -28.09 30.29
CA ILE A 87 -12.53 -26.97 29.76
C ILE A 87 -12.34 -26.88 28.26
N LYS A 88 -11.09 -26.93 27.79
CA LYS A 88 -10.78 -26.96 26.35
C LYS A 88 -11.51 -28.11 25.66
N ALA A 89 -11.39 -29.33 26.18
CA ALA A 89 -12.03 -30.52 25.61
C ALA A 89 -13.56 -30.37 25.53
N ASN A 90 -14.20 -29.85 26.58
CA ASN A 90 -15.65 -29.63 26.59
C ASN A 90 -16.09 -28.60 25.54
N VAL A 91 -15.45 -27.43 25.49
CA VAL A 91 -15.80 -26.36 24.54
C VAL A 91 -15.55 -26.82 23.09
N LYS A 92 -14.44 -27.51 22.83
CA LYS A 92 -14.13 -28.10 21.53
C LYS A 92 -15.18 -29.14 21.10
N ALA A 93 -15.61 -30.01 22.01
CA ALA A 93 -16.64 -31.01 21.72
C ALA A 93 -18.01 -30.39 21.41
N LEU A 94 -18.40 -29.32 22.13
CA LEU A 94 -19.63 -28.59 21.86
C LEU A 94 -19.62 -27.94 20.48
N ALA A 95 -18.49 -27.32 20.11
CA ALA A 95 -18.31 -26.73 18.78
C ALA A 95 -18.40 -27.78 17.67
N LEU A 96 -17.68 -28.90 17.79
CA LEU A 96 -17.74 -30.01 16.83
C LEU A 96 -19.16 -30.59 16.69
N ARG A 97 -19.88 -30.75 17.80
CA ARG A 97 -21.29 -31.21 17.77
C ARG A 97 -22.19 -30.24 17.02
N THR A 98 -21.91 -28.94 17.09
CA THR A 98 -22.73 -27.90 16.46
C THR A 98 -22.62 -27.95 14.94
N LEU A 99 -21.53 -28.50 14.38
CA LEU A 99 -21.41 -28.73 12.93
C LEU A 99 -22.49 -29.67 12.40
N SER A 100 -23.06 -30.56 13.23
CA SER A 100 -24.16 -31.45 12.85
C SER A 100 -25.54 -30.78 12.93
N SER A 101 -25.62 -29.50 13.31
CA SER A 101 -26.88 -28.75 13.40
C SER A 101 -27.54 -28.58 12.04
N SER A 102 -28.87 -28.57 12.00
CA SER A 102 -29.63 -28.17 10.80
C SER A 102 -29.67 -26.65 10.59
N ASP A 103 -29.24 -25.85 11.57
CA ASP A 103 -29.13 -24.40 11.43
C ASP A 103 -27.77 -24.01 10.84
N ALA A 104 -27.75 -23.68 9.55
CA ALA A 104 -26.53 -23.32 8.82
C ALA A 104 -25.76 -22.16 9.46
N ARG A 105 -26.44 -21.19 10.10
CA ARG A 105 -25.79 -20.04 10.76
C ARG A 105 -25.04 -20.45 12.02
N ALA A 106 -25.63 -21.36 12.80
CA ALA A 106 -24.97 -21.92 13.97
C ALA A 106 -23.77 -22.78 13.56
N GLY A 107 -23.91 -23.59 12.50
CA GLY A 107 -22.81 -24.37 11.92
C GLY A 107 -21.65 -23.50 11.45
N GLN A 108 -21.93 -22.41 10.72
CA GLN A 108 -20.91 -21.46 10.28
C GLN A 108 -20.22 -20.73 11.46
N SER A 109 -20.98 -20.36 12.49
CA SER A 109 -20.40 -19.74 13.69
C SER A 109 -19.48 -20.69 14.45
N ALA A 110 -19.86 -21.97 14.53
CA ALA A 110 -19.01 -23.02 15.08
C ALA A 110 -17.75 -23.22 14.23
N ALA A 111 -17.86 -23.20 12.90
CA ALA A 111 -16.73 -23.30 11.98
C ALA A 111 -15.68 -22.19 12.22
N GLN A 112 -16.12 -20.92 12.36
CA GLN A 112 -15.21 -19.80 12.63
C GLN A 112 -14.50 -19.92 13.97
N PHE A 113 -15.22 -20.37 15.01
CA PHE A 113 -14.63 -20.62 16.32
C PHE A 113 -13.61 -21.76 16.27
N ILE A 114 -13.95 -22.88 15.59
CA ILE A 114 -13.03 -24.01 15.42
C ILE A 114 -11.76 -23.57 14.70
N ALA A 115 -11.87 -22.80 13.61
CA ALA A 115 -10.70 -22.27 12.90
C ALA A 115 -9.80 -21.42 13.80
N SER A 116 -10.39 -20.54 14.63
CA SER A 116 -9.64 -19.70 15.58
C SER A 116 -8.86 -20.53 16.60
N ILE A 117 -9.43 -21.64 17.08
CA ILE A 117 -8.74 -22.56 18.00
C ILE A 117 -7.73 -23.46 17.27
N ALA A 118 -8.04 -23.86 16.03
CA ALA A 118 -7.15 -24.65 15.20
C ALA A 118 -5.82 -23.92 14.95
N ALA A 119 -5.87 -22.60 14.68
CA ALA A 119 -4.70 -21.74 14.55
C ALA A 119 -3.79 -21.74 15.80
N ILE A 120 -4.36 -22.01 16.99
CA ILE A 120 -3.61 -22.09 18.24
C ILE A 120 -3.06 -23.51 18.46
N GLU A 121 -3.90 -24.52 18.28
CA GLU A 121 -3.62 -25.90 18.74
C GLU A 121 -2.99 -26.81 17.69
N ILE A 122 -3.27 -26.64 16.39
CA ILE A 122 -2.68 -27.47 15.33
C ILE A 122 -1.15 -27.30 15.27
N PRO A 123 -0.57 -26.08 15.27
CA PRO A 123 0.89 -25.90 15.29
C PRO A 123 1.58 -26.55 16.49
N ARG A 124 0.82 -26.73 17.58
CA ARG A 124 1.30 -27.28 18.86
C ARG A 124 0.94 -28.75 19.05
N ASN A 125 0.30 -29.38 18.05
CA ASN A 125 -0.20 -30.75 18.10
C ASN A 125 -1.11 -31.04 19.32
N GLN A 126 -1.96 -30.07 19.70
CA GLN A 126 -2.88 -30.17 20.85
C GLN A 126 -4.30 -30.58 20.48
N TRP A 127 -4.60 -30.69 19.19
CA TRP A 127 -5.89 -31.16 18.67
C TRP A 127 -5.75 -32.13 17.47
N PRO A 128 -5.09 -33.28 17.65
CA PRO A 128 -4.78 -34.19 16.55
C PRO A 128 -6.03 -34.84 15.90
N GLU A 129 -7.16 -34.90 16.61
CA GLU A 129 -8.39 -35.52 16.10
C GLU A 129 -9.21 -34.63 15.16
N LEU A 130 -8.93 -33.32 15.11
CA LEU A 130 -9.77 -32.34 14.42
C LEU A 130 -9.90 -32.66 12.93
N MET A 131 -8.78 -32.75 12.21
CA MET A 131 -8.78 -32.94 10.77
C MET A 131 -9.43 -34.27 10.37
N THR A 132 -9.13 -35.34 11.10
CA THR A 132 -9.74 -36.67 10.89
C THR A 132 -11.25 -36.59 11.04
N THR A 133 -11.74 -35.92 12.10
CA THR A 133 -13.19 -35.75 12.35
C THR A 133 -13.87 -34.96 11.22
N LEU A 134 -13.26 -33.88 10.74
CA LEU A 134 -13.82 -33.07 9.65
C LEU A 134 -13.90 -33.88 8.34
N VAL A 135 -12.85 -34.65 8.01
CA VAL A 135 -12.81 -35.51 6.82
C VAL A 135 -13.87 -36.62 6.90
N GLU A 136 -14.03 -37.26 8.07
CA GLU A 136 -15.07 -38.27 8.30
C GLU A 136 -16.49 -37.69 8.16
N ASN A 137 -16.72 -36.47 8.67
CA ASN A 137 -17.98 -35.77 8.52
C ASN A 137 -18.34 -35.49 7.06
N VAL A 138 -17.37 -35.14 6.22
CA VAL A 138 -17.60 -34.93 4.78
C VAL A 138 -17.93 -36.24 4.07
N GLY A 139 -17.25 -37.33 4.44
CA GLY A 139 -17.47 -38.64 3.82
C GLY A 139 -18.80 -39.30 4.18
N ASN A 140 -19.25 -39.17 5.43
CA ASN A 140 -20.38 -39.95 5.98
C ASN A 140 -21.50 -39.11 6.60
N GLY A 141 -21.33 -37.79 6.76
CA GLY A 141 -22.29 -36.91 7.41
C GLY A 141 -23.51 -36.59 6.56
N ALA A 142 -24.54 -36.04 7.21
CA ALA A 142 -25.69 -35.45 6.52
C ALA A 142 -25.28 -34.14 5.80
N ASP A 143 -26.06 -33.69 4.83
CA ASP A 143 -25.71 -32.54 3.97
C ASP A 143 -25.26 -31.29 4.74
N HIS A 144 -26.01 -30.87 5.77
CA HIS A 144 -25.65 -29.72 6.62
C HIS A 144 -24.32 -29.92 7.37
N GLN A 145 -24.06 -31.16 7.80
CA GLN A 145 -22.81 -31.52 8.47
C GLN A 145 -21.61 -31.54 7.52
N LYS A 146 -21.82 -32.03 6.28
CA LYS A 146 -20.82 -31.95 5.22
C LYS A 146 -20.50 -30.49 4.92
N GLN A 147 -21.53 -29.67 4.69
CA GLN A 147 -21.39 -28.24 4.40
C GLN A 147 -20.61 -27.51 5.51
N ALA A 148 -21.03 -27.63 6.77
CA ALA A 148 -20.36 -26.97 7.89
C ALA A 148 -18.92 -27.47 8.09
N SER A 149 -18.66 -28.75 7.86
CA SER A 149 -17.30 -29.31 7.98
C SER A 149 -16.38 -28.83 6.84
N LEU A 150 -16.89 -28.75 5.60
CA LEU A 150 -16.16 -28.16 4.47
C LEU A 150 -15.84 -26.69 4.71
N THR A 151 -16.82 -25.90 5.16
CA THR A 151 -16.59 -24.49 5.55
C THR A 151 -15.56 -24.37 6.67
N THR A 152 -15.56 -25.29 7.64
CA THR A 152 -14.55 -25.31 8.71
C THR A 152 -13.15 -25.60 8.14
N ILE A 153 -13.03 -26.57 7.22
CA ILE A 153 -11.76 -26.85 6.53
C ILE A 153 -11.29 -25.61 5.76
N GLY A 154 -12.20 -24.95 5.02
CA GLY A 154 -11.91 -23.71 4.31
C GLY A 154 -11.34 -22.62 5.23
N PHE A 155 -12.04 -22.28 6.32
CA PHE A 155 -11.55 -21.29 7.29
C PHE A 155 -10.22 -21.65 7.95
N ILE A 156 -9.95 -22.94 8.20
CA ILE A 156 -8.65 -23.38 8.73
C ILE A 156 -7.55 -23.14 7.68
N CYS A 157 -7.82 -23.43 6.41
CA CYS A 157 -6.86 -23.23 5.33
C CYS A 157 -6.67 -21.74 5.02
N ASP A 158 -7.72 -20.93 5.06
CA ASP A 158 -7.65 -19.48 4.79
C ASP A 158 -7.02 -18.66 5.93
N THR A 159 -6.60 -19.30 7.02
CA THR A 159 -5.96 -18.60 8.14
C THR A 159 -4.50 -18.30 7.81
N ASP A 160 -4.16 -17.02 7.68
CA ASP A 160 -2.80 -16.53 7.47
C ASP A 160 -1.93 -16.70 8.73
N ASP A 161 -1.36 -17.90 8.89
CA ASP A 161 -0.39 -18.23 9.94
C ASP A 161 0.62 -19.27 9.42
N ALA A 162 1.90 -18.90 9.41
CA ALA A 162 2.97 -19.73 8.85
C ALA A 162 3.17 -21.05 9.62
N ASP A 163 3.00 -21.03 10.95
CA ASP A 163 3.16 -22.24 11.77
C ASP A 163 1.99 -23.22 11.51
N LEU A 164 0.77 -22.69 11.32
CA LEU A 164 -0.41 -23.45 10.93
C LEU A 164 -0.23 -24.05 9.53
N SER A 165 0.21 -23.25 8.57
CA SER A 165 0.49 -23.67 7.20
C SER A 165 1.44 -24.88 7.17
N ALA A 166 2.57 -24.79 7.87
CA ALA A 166 3.54 -25.86 7.97
C ALA A 166 2.95 -27.14 8.58
N ALA A 167 2.13 -27.00 9.62
CA ALA A 167 1.47 -28.13 10.27
C ALA A 167 0.38 -28.78 9.40
N LEU A 168 -0.37 -27.99 8.62
CA LEU A 168 -1.40 -28.47 7.69
C LEU A 168 -0.81 -29.26 6.52
N GLY A 169 0.45 -29.00 6.13
CA GLY A 169 1.16 -29.77 5.10
C GLY A 169 1.12 -31.29 5.32
N HIS A 170 1.13 -31.75 6.59
CA HIS A 170 1.02 -33.17 6.94
C HIS A 170 -0.38 -33.77 6.73
N HIS A 171 -1.41 -32.93 6.64
CA HIS A 171 -2.82 -33.31 6.46
C HIS A 171 -3.36 -33.02 5.06
N SER A 172 -2.56 -32.44 4.17
CA SER A 172 -2.89 -32.05 2.79
C SER A 172 -3.68 -33.11 2.02
N ASN A 173 -3.22 -34.37 2.00
CA ASN A 173 -3.90 -35.48 1.31
C ASN A 173 -5.34 -35.73 1.81
N ALA A 174 -5.54 -35.67 3.13
CA ALA A 174 -6.83 -35.95 3.74
C ALA A 174 -7.80 -34.78 3.50
N ILE A 175 -7.30 -33.54 3.64
CA ILE A 175 -8.03 -32.32 3.29
C ILE A 175 -8.47 -32.37 1.84
N LEU A 176 -7.52 -32.60 0.92
CA LEU A 176 -7.78 -32.65 -0.51
C LEU A 176 -8.81 -33.73 -0.87
N THR A 177 -8.70 -34.91 -0.27
CA THR A 177 -9.67 -35.99 -0.49
C THR A 177 -11.08 -35.55 -0.11
N ALA A 178 -11.26 -34.87 1.04
CA ALA A 178 -12.57 -34.40 1.49
C ALA A 178 -13.14 -33.30 0.58
N VAL A 179 -12.37 -32.25 0.30
CA VAL A 179 -12.85 -31.11 -0.51
C VAL A 179 -13.10 -31.53 -1.96
N VAL A 180 -12.23 -32.35 -2.56
CA VAL A 180 -12.43 -32.82 -3.93
C VAL A 180 -13.61 -33.79 -4.01
N GLN A 181 -13.80 -34.68 -3.00
CA GLN A 181 -14.98 -35.54 -2.95
C GLN A 181 -16.28 -34.73 -2.89
N GLY A 182 -16.32 -33.67 -2.09
CA GLY A 182 -17.49 -32.80 -1.98
C GLY A 182 -17.77 -31.97 -3.23
N ALA A 183 -16.75 -31.62 -4.02
CA ALA A 183 -16.89 -30.74 -5.19
C ALA A 183 -17.30 -31.47 -6.49
N ARG A 184 -17.16 -32.81 -6.52
CA ARG A 184 -17.51 -33.68 -7.66
C ARG A 184 -18.92 -33.44 -8.18
N LYS A 185 -19.12 -33.63 -9.49
CA LYS A 185 -20.44 -33.57 -10.12
C LYS A 185 -21.42 -34.63 -9.62
N GLU A 186 -20.91 -35.74 -9.07
CA GLU A 186 -21.72 -36.82 -8.51
C GLU A 186 -22.34 -36.48 -7.14
N GLU A 187 -21.87 -35.43 -6.44
CA GLU A 187 -22.49 -34.98 -5.19
C GLU A 187 -23.85 -34.32 -5.50
N PRO A 188 -24.98 -34.90 -5.05
CA PRO A 188 -26.30 -34.40 -5.42
C PRO A 188 -26.65 -33.04 -4.81
N ASN A 189 -26.07 -32.69 -3.66
CA ASN A 189 -26.40 -31.45 -2.96
C ASN A 189 -25.52 -30.28 -3.44
N GLN A 190 -26.14 -29.27 -4.08
CA GLN A 190 -25.41 -28.11 -4.62
C GLN A 190 -24.79 -27.23 -3.53
N ASP A 191 -25.39 -27.15 -2.34
CA ASP A 191 -24.82 -26.36 -1.23
C ASP A 191 -23.56 -27.03 -0.65
N VAL A 192 -23.53 -28.38 -0.64
CA VAL A 192 -22.32 -29.15 -0.29
C VAL A 192 -21.24 -28.95 -1.34
N ARG A 193 -21.59 -29.04 -2.63
CA ARG A 193 -20.64 -28.78 -3.73
C ARG A 193 -20.08 -27.36 -3.68
N ASN A 194 -20.93 -26.38 -3.40
CA ASN A 194 -20.52 -24.99 -3.27
C ASN A 194 -19.56 -24.79 -2.09
N ALA A 195 -19.87 -25.34 -0.91
CA ALA A 195 -18.95 -25.28 0.23
C ALA A 195 -17.62 -26.01 -0.05
N ALA A 196 -17.67 -27.09 -0.82
CA ALA A 196 -16.48 -27.86 -1.18
C ALA A 196 -15.57 -27.13 -2.17
N ILE A 197 -16.13 -26.45 -3.18
CA ILE A 197 -15.33 -25.69 -4.14
C ILE A 197 -14.69 -24.47 -3.50
N SER A 198 -15.40 -23.79 -2.58
CA SER A 198 -14.83 -22.70 -1.77
C SER A 198 -13.70 -23.23 -0.89
N ALA A 199 -13.92 -24.31 -0.13
CA ALA A 199 -12.88 -24.91 0.70
C ALA A 199 -11.69 -25.45 -0.10
N LEU A 200 -11.92 -25.95 -1.33
CA LEU A 200 -10.84 -26.34 -2.23
C LEU A 200 -10.00 -25.12 -2.60
N SER A 201 -10.64 -24.00 -2.99
CA SER A 201 -9.96 -22.73 -3.28
C SER A 201 -9.10 -22.27 -2.09
N ASP A 202 -9.65 -22.29 -0.88
CA ASP A 202 -8.96 -21.89 0.35
C ASP A 202 -7.74 -22.80 0.65
N SER A 203 -7.77 -24.06 0.19
CA SER A 203 -6.72 -25.04 0.45
C SER A 203 -5.57 -25.07 -0.58
N ILE A 204 -5.68 -24.34 -1.69
CA ILE A 204 -4.76 -24.43 -2.84
C ILE A 204 -3.30 -24.13 -2.45
N GLU A 205 -3.05 -23.25 -1.48
CA GLU A 205 -1.70 -22.90 -1.03
C GLU A 205 -0.93 -24.05 -0.37
N PHE A 206 -1.64 -24.94 0.34
CA PHE A 206 -1.02 -25.99 1.16
C PHE A 206 -0.86 -27.31 0.41
N VAL A 207 -1.44 -27.43 -0.79
CA VAL A 207 -1.43 -28.66 -1.60
C VAL A 207 -0.33 -28.64 -2.68
N ARG A 208 0.74 -27.86 -2.49
CA ARG A 208 1.87 -27.77 -3.43
C ARG A 208 2.46 -29.14 -3.77
N SER A 209 2.68 -29.97 -2.75
CA SER A 209 3.18 -31.35 -2.95
C SER A 209 2.24 -32.21 -3.79
N ASN A 210 0.92 -31.98 -3.71
CA ASN A 210 -0.07 -32.66 -4.54
C ASN A 210 -0.03 -32.15 -5.99
N PHE A 211 0.16 -30.85 -6.19
CA PHE A 211 0.30 -30.26 -7.52
C PHE A 211 1.60 -30.67 -8.22
N GLU A 212 2.66 -31.01 -7.47
CA GLU A 212 3.87 -31.62 -8.04
C GLU A 212 3.61 -33.03 -8.59
N ASN A 213 2.67 -33.78 -8.00
CA ASN A 213 2.26 -35.08 -8.47
C ASN A 213 1.25 -34.96 -9.63
N GLU A 214 1.67 -35.36 -10.84
CA GLU A 214 0.84 -35.25 -12.04
C GLU A 214 -0.53 -35.94 -11.93
N GLY A 215 -0.62 -37.09 -11.26
CA GLY A 215 -1.88 -37.82 -11.11
C GLY A 215 -2.89 -37.07 -10.24
N GLU A 216 -2.42 -36.53 -9.12
CA GLU A 216 -3.24 -35.74 -8.19
C GLU A 216 -3.60 -34.40 -8.79
N ARG A 217 -2.64 -33.69 -9.41
CA ARG A 217 -2.88 -32.45 -10.14
C ARG A 217 -3.94 -32.62 -11.24
N ASN A 218 -3.83 -33.67 -12.06
CA ASN A 218 -4.83 -33.97 -13.09
C ASN A 218 -6.22 -34.15 -12.49
N TYR A 219 -6.30 -34.80 -11.33
CA TYR A 219 -7.56 -35.04 -10.65
C TYR A 219 -8.20 -33.77 -10.09
N ILE A 220 -7.40 -32.91 -9.45
CA ILE A 220 -7.83 -31.59 -8.96
C ILE A 220 -8.33 -30.74 -10.13
N MET A 221 -7.51 -30.60 -11.17
CA MET A 221 -7.85 -29.79 -12.35
C MET A 221 -9.10 -30.31 -13.06
N GLN A 222 -9.30 -31.63 -13.13
CA GLN A 222 -10.53 -32.19 -13.69
C GLN A 222 -11.76 -31.73 -12.90
N VAL A 223 -11.73 -31.82 -11.56
CA VAL A 223 -12.88 -31.46 -10.72
C VAL A 223 -13.17 -29.97 -10.78
N ILE A 224 -12.14 -29.11 -10.78
CA ILE A 224 -12.32 -27.66 -10.93
C ILE A 224 -12.92 -27.34 -12.30
N CYS A 225 -12.34 -27.87 -13.39
CA CYS A 225 -12.86 -27.65 -14.74
C CYS A 225 -14.30 -28.15 -14.92
N GLU A 226 -14.66 -29.31 -14.37
CA GLU A 226 -16.05 -29.80 -14.39
C GLU A 226 -16.98 -28.88 -13.58
N ALA A 227 -16.51 -28.30 -12.47
CA ALA A 227 -17.29 -27.37 -11.65
C ALA A 227 -17.54 -26.03 -12.35
N THR A 228 -16.64 -25.54 -13.21
CA THR A 228 -16.89 -24.33 -14.04
C THR A 228 -18.07 -24.48 -15.01
N GLN A 229 -18.49 -25.72 -15.29
CA GLN A 229 -19.62 -26.05 -16.16
C GLN A 229 -20.87 -26.49 -15.38
N ALA A 230 -20.91 -26.28 -14.06
CA ALA A 230 -22.07 -26.60 -13.24
C ALA A 230 -23.29 -25.74 -13.63
N GLU A 231 -24.50 -26.25 -13.40
CA GLU A 231 -25.74 -25.48 -13.63
C GLU A 231 -25.97 -24.39 -12.56
N ASP A 232 -25.39 -24.53 -11.37
CA ASP A 232 -25.50 -23.55 -10.28
C ASP A 232 -24.39 -22.50 -10.40
N ASN A 233 -24.79 -21.23 -10.58
CA ASN A 233 -23.87 -20.11 -10.75
C ASN A 233 -22.90 -19.93 -9.58
N ARG A 234 -23.30 -20.27 -8.35
CA ARG A 234 -22.43 -20.14 -7.16
C ARG A 234 -21.24 -21.10 -7.26
N ILE A 235 -21.47 -22.30 -7.78
CA ILE A 235 -20.42 -23.30 -8.01
C ILE A 235 -19.50 -22.85 -9.15
N GLN A 236 -20.05 -22.27 -10.22
CA GLN A 236 -19.23 -21.70 -11.30
C GLN A 236 -18.33 -20.58 -10.76
N GLN A 237 -18.88 -19.65 -9.99
CA GLN A 237 -18.11 -18.57 -9.35
C GLN A 237 -16.98 -19.14 -8.47
N GLY A 238 -17.30 -20.08 -7.57
CA GLY A 238 -16.29 -20.74 -6.73
C GLY A 238 -15.21 -21.47 -7.54
N ALA A 239 -15.58 -22.08 -8.67
CA ALA A 239 -14.66 -22.80 -9.54
C ALA A 239 -13.73 -21.85 -10.32
N TYR A 240 -14.23 -20.75 -10.88
CA TYR A 240 -13.38 -19.75 -11.53
C TYR A 240 -12.46 -19.05 -10.52
N GLY A 241 -12.96 -18.68 -9.34
CA GLY A 241 -12.11 -18.15 -8.27
C GLY A 241 -10.98 -19.10 -7.89
N CYS A 242 -11.29 -20.41 -7.80
CA CYS A 242 -10.29 -21.44 -7.57
C CYS A 242 -9.29 -21.56 -8.73
N LEU A 243 -9.72 -21.46 -9.99
CA LEU A 243 -8.82 -21.43 -11.15
C LEU A 243 -7.86 -20.23 -11.12
N ASN A 244 -8.33 -19.05 -10.72
CA ASN A 244 -7.50 -17.86 -10.62
C ASN A 244 -6.37 -18.07 -9.60
N ARG A 245 -6.71 -18.60 -8.41
CA ARG A 245 -5.72 -18.93 -7.38
C ARG A 245 -4.74 -20.02 -7.83
N VAL A 246 -5.23 -21.04 -8.55
CA VAL A 246 -4.36 -22.08 -9.14
C VAL A 246 -3.40 -21.49 -10.17
N MET A 247 -3.86 -20.56 -11.02
CA MET A 247 -3.00 -19.91 -12.01
C MET A 247 -1.88 -19.11 -11.34
N GLY A 248 -2.21 -18.27 -10.37
CA GLY A 248 -1.20 -17.47 -9.64
C GLY A 248 -0.16 -18.32 -8.89
N LEU A 249 -0.58 -19.45 -8.30
CA LEU A 249 0.34 -20.27 -7.49
C LEU A 249 1.13 -21.33 -8.29
N TYR A 250 0.59 -21.78 -9.42
CA TYR A 250 1.08 -22.96 -10.15
C TYR A 250 1.19 -22.74 -11.66
N TYR A 251 1.44 -21.50 -12.09
CA TYR A 251 1.61 -21.11 -13.50
C TYR A 251 2.51 -22.10 -14.28
N ASP A 252 3.65 -22.47 -13.69
CA ASP A 252 4.66 -23.39 -14.26
C ASP A 252 4.10 -24.79 -14.60
N LYS A 253 2.96 -25.19 -14.01
CA LYS A 253 2.28 -26.46 -14.27
C LYS A 253 1.10 -26.33 -15.24
N MET A 254 0.70 -25.13 -15.65
CA MET A 254 -0.57 -24.90 -16.33
C MET A 254 -0.58 -25.17 -17.83
N ARG A 255 0.59 -25.27 -18.48
CA ARG A 255 0.69 -25.42 -19.95
C ARG A 255 -0.22 -26.48 -20.55
N PHE A 256 -0.21 -27.69 -19.97
CA PHE A 256 -1.05 -28.78 -20.49
C PHE A 256 -2.55 -28.46 -20.35
N TYR A 257 -2.99 -27.94 -19.21
CA TYR A 257 -4.40 -27.65 -18.96
C TYR A 257 -4.88 -26.43 -19.77
N MET A 258 -4.02 -25.45 -20.00
CA MET A 258 -4.29 -24.30 -20.84
C MET A 258 -4.68 -24.71 -22.25
N GLU A 259 -3.85 -25.53 -22.90
CA GLU A 259 -4.10 -26.03 -24.26
C GLU A 259 -5.32 -26.97 -24.35
N LYS A 260 -5.63 -27.69 -23.26
CA LYS A 260 -6.67 -28.73 -23.27
C LYS A 260 -8.06 -28.25 -22.89
N ALA A 261 -8.16 -27.31 -21.96
CA ALA A 261 -9.45 -26.94 -21.37
C ALA A 261 -9.54 -25.46 -20.98
N LEU A 262 -8.55 -24.92 -20.23
CA LEU A 262 -8.70 -23.62 -19.58
C LEU A 262 -8.96 -22.50 -20.59
N PHE A 263 -8.25 -22.49 -21.73
CA PHE A 263 -8.44 -21.49 -22.77
C PHE A 263 -9.90 -21.42 -23.27
N GLY A 264 -10.53 -22.56 -23.54
CA GLY A 264 -11.91 -22.60 -24.01
C GLY A 264 -12.92 -22.27 -22.90
N LEU A 265 -12.68 -22.77 -21.68
CA LEU A 265 -13.54 -22.53 -20.53
C LEU A 265 -13.57 -21.03 -20.17
N THR A 266 -12.42 -20.38 -20.05
CA THR A 266 -12.35 -18.98 -19.63
C THR A 266 -12.93 -18.04 -20.68
N ILE A 267 -12.72 -18.29 -21.98
CA ILE A 267 -13.41 -17.54 -23.04
C ILE A 267 -14.93 -17.70 -22.97
N GLN A 268 -15.42 -18.91 -22.66
CA GLN A 268 -16.84 -19.13 -22.46
C GLN A 268 -17.35 -18.41 -21.20
N GLY A 269 -16.60 -18.46 -20.11
CA GLY A 269 -16.90 -17.74 -18.86
C GLY A 269 -17.00 -16.23 -19.06
N MET A 270 -16.05 -15.62 -19.79
CA MET A 270 -16.07 -14.19 -20.14
C MET A 270 -17.32 -13.78 -20.92
N LYS A 271 -17.92 -14.72 -21.67
CA LYS A 271 -19.15 -14.51 -22.46
C LYS A 271 -20.41 -14.92 -21.70
N SER A 272 -20.31 -15.24 -20.42
CA SER A 272 -21.46 -15.58 -19.58
C SER A 272 -22.44 -14.40 -19.48
N ASP A 273 -23.73 -14.72 -19.40
CA ASP A 273 -24.77 -13.75 -19.07
C ASP A 273 -24.77 -13.40 -17.57
N GLU A 274 -24.17 -14.26 -16.74
CA GLU A 274 -23.99 -14.04 -15.30
C GLU A 274 -22.72 -13.20 -15.07
N GLU A 275 -22.91 -11.95 -14.65
CA GLU A 275 -21.82 -10.97 -14.57
C GLU A 275 -20.68 -11.41 -13.64
N ASP A 276 -20.99 -11.99 -12.48
CA ASP A 276 -19.97 -12.47 -11.54
C ASP A 276 -19.08 -13.57 -12.13
N VAL A 277 -19.66 -14.45 -12.96
CA VAL A 277 -18.91 -15.50 -13.67
C VAL A 277 -18.03 -14.87 -14.75
N ALA A 278 -18.56 -13.89 -15.49
CA ALA A 278 -17.79 -13.15 -16.49
C ALA A 278 -16.62 -12.39 -15.85
N LYS A 279 -16.84 -11.72 -14.71
CA LYS A 279 -15.81 -11.02 -13.93
C LYS A 279 -14.69 -11.97 -13.53
N LEU A 280 -15.02 -13.12 -12.94
CA LEU A 280 -14.01 -14.08 -12.50
C LEU A 280 -13.23 -14.71 -13.67
N ALA A 281 -13.85 -14.87 -14.84
CA ALA A 281 -13.18 -15.36 -16.04
C ALA A 281 -12.31 -14.29 -16.71
N VAL A 282 -12.66 -13.00 -16.61
CA VAL A 282 -11.76 -11.89 -16.97
C VAL A 282 -10.60 -11.82 -16.00
N GLU A 283 -10.86 -11.95 -14.70
CA GLU A 283 -9.87 -11.95 -13.63
C GLU A 283 -8.82 -13.05 -13.82
N PHE A 284 -9.21 -14.24 -14.31
CA PHE A 284 -8.27 -15.29 -14.69
C PHE A 284 -7.17 -14.77 -15.62
N TRP A 285 -7.55 -13.96 -16.61
CA TRP A 285 -6.60 -13.40 -17.56
C TRP A 285 -5.84 -12.19 -17.02
N CYS A 286 -6.40 -11.43 -16.08
CA CYS A 286 -5.63 -10.46 -15.29
C CYS A 286 -4.48 -11.19 -14.57
N THR A 287 -4.78 -12.27 -13.86
CA THR A 287 -3.78 -13.09 -13.16
C THR A 287 -2.74 -13.66 -14.12
N VAL A 288 -3.13 -14.15 -15.31
CA VAL A 288 -2.16 -14.61 -16.32
C VAL A 288 -1.22 -13.47 -16.74
N CYS A 289 -1.75 -12.26 -16.99
CA CYS A 289 -0.93 -11.12 -17.39
C CYS A 289 0.01 -10.68 -16.27
N GLU A 290 -0.46 -10.61 -15.02
CA GLU A 290 0.35 -10.25 -13.85
C GLU A 290 1.51 -11.24 -13.62
N GLU A 291 1.23 -12.55 -13.68
CA GLU A 291 2.27 -13.57 -13.58
C GLU A 291 3.26 -13.48 -14.74
N GLU A 292 2.78 -13.29 -15.97
CA GLU A 292 3.65 -13.19 -17.15
C GLU A 292 4.52 -11.94 -17.15
N ILE A 293 4.01 -10.80 -16.67
CA ILE A 293 4.79 -9.57 -16.47
C ILE A 293 5.86 -9.80 -15.39
N SER A 294 5.48 -10.33 -14.22
CA SER A 294 6.43 -10.64 -13.14
C SER A 294 7.52 -11.61 -13.58
N ILE A 295 7.17 -12.65 -14.34
CA ILE A 295 8.15 -13.62 -14.88
C ILE A 295 9.09 -12.95 -15.88
N GLU A 296 8.60 -12.06 -16.73
CA GLU A 296 9.43 -11.34 -17.71
C GLU A 296 10.41 -10.38 -17.02
N ASP A 297 9.97 -9.66 -16.00
CA ASP A 297 10.81 -8.77 -15.18
C ASP A 297 11.89 -9.56 -14.43
N ASP A 298 11.51 -10.62 -13.70
CA ASP A 298 12.44 -11.49 -12.97
C ASP A 298 13.48 -12.10 -13.91
N ASN A 299 13.05 -12.60 -15.07
CA ASN A 299 13.95 -13.21 -16.05
C ASN A 299 14.91 -12.18 -16.66
N SER A 300 14.43 -10.95 -16.90
CA SER A 300 15.25 -9.85 -17.41
C SER A 300 16.31 -9.45 -16.38
N GLN A 301 15.93 -9.34 -15.11
CA GLN A 301 16.86 -9.07 -14.01
C GLN A 301 17.88 -10.20 -13.84
N ALA A 302 17.44 -11.45 -13.78
CA ALA A 302 18.31 -12.61 -13.65
C ALA A 302 19.36 -12.69 -14.77
N GLN A 303 18.97 -12.38 -16.01
CA GLN A 303 19.89 -12.30 -17.15
C GLN A 303 20.89 -11.16 -17.01
N ALA A 304 20.48 -9.98 -16.56
CA ALA A 304 21.37 -8.85 -16.31
C ALA A 304 22.42 -9.18 -15.23
N GLU A 305 22.05 -9.98 -14.24
CA GLU A 305 22.94 -10.49 -13.18
C GLU A 305 23.82 -11.68 -13.63
N GLY A 306 23.58 -12.22 -14.83
CA GLY A 306 24.34 -13.34 -15.40
C GLY A 306 23.90 -14.72 -14.90
N SER A 307 22.71 -14.83 -14.29
CA SER A 307 22.09 -16.11 -13.93
C SER A 307 21.66 -16.89 -15.18
N THR A 308 21.74 -18.21 -15.09
CA THR A 308 21.22 -19.13 -16.12
C THR A 308 19.89 -19.79 -15.73
N GLU A 309 19.42 -19.55 -14.50
CA GLU A 309 18.17 -20.08 -13.99
C GLU A 309 17.07 -19.04 -14.24
N LEU A 310 16.13 -19.37 -15.12
CA LEU A 310 15.00 -18.52 -15.51
C LEU A 310 13.70 -19.21 -15.09
N ARG A 311 12.71 -18.42 -14.68
CA ARG A 311 11.34 -18.88 -14.46
C ARG A 311 10.72 -19.32 -15.79
N ASP A 312 9.93 -20.39 -15.75
CA ASP A 312 9.21 -20.88 -16.93
C ASP A 312 8.23 -19.82 -17.45
N TYR A 313 8.30 -19.51 -18.75
CA TYR A 313 7.46 -18.50 -19.40
C TYR A 313 6.79 -19.08 -20.65
N PHE A 314 5.46 -19.14 -20.69
CA PHE A 314 4.71 -19.86 -21.72
C PHE A 314 4.00 -18.97 -22.75
N ASN A 315 3.97 -17.65 -22.57
CA ASN A 315 3.33 -16.69 -23.49
C ASN A 315 1.83 -16.96 -23.70
N PHE A 316 1.10 -17.37 -22.67
CA PHE A 316 -0.33 -17.62 -22.74
C PHE A 316 -1.10 -16.39 -23.20
N ALA A 317 -0.84 -15.19 -22.64
CA ALA A 317 -1.54 -13.97 -23.04
C ALA A 317 -1.25 -13.64 -24.51
N ARG A 318 0.02 -13.70 -24.92
CA ARG A 318 0.43 -13.43 -26.31
C ARG A 318 -0.24 -14.36 -27.32
N VAL A 319 -0.35 -15.65 -26.99
CA VAL A 319 -1.03 -16.66 -27.85
C VAL A 319 -2.55 -16.41 -27.89
N ALA A 320 -3.14 -16.00 -26.76
CA ALA A 320 -4.56 -15.78 -26.61
C ALA A 320 -5.08 -14.46 -27.21
N THR A 321 -4.19 -13.52 -27.53
CA THR A 321 -4.53 -12.15 -27.97
C THR A 321 -5.62 -12.07 -29.04
N GLN A 322 -5.59 -12.93 -30.07
CA GLN A 322 -6.54 -12.86 -31.19
C GLN A 322 -7.97 -13.29 -30.83
N GLU A 323 -8.14 -14.05 -29.74
CA GLU A 323 -9.45 -14.55 -29.30
C GLU A 323 -9.98 -13.79 -28.08
N VAL A 324 -9.10 -13.41 -27.16
CA VAL A 324 -9.50 -12.79 -25.88
C VAL A 324 -9.66 -11.28 -26.00
N VAL A 325 -8.75 -10.57 -26.68
CA VAL A 325 -8.84 -9.11 -26.81
C VAL A 325 -10.15 -8.66 -27.48
N PRO A 326 -10.65 -9.30 -28.56
CA PRO A 326 -11.97 -8.97 -29.08
C PRO A 326 -13.11 -9.13 -28.07
N VAL A 327 -13.02 -10.11 -27.17
CA VAL A 327 -14.04 -10.30 -26.12
C VAL A 327 -13.95 -9.18 -25.09
N LEU A 328 -12.75 -8.81 -24.65
CA LEU A 328 -12.55 -7.66 -23.74
C LEU A 328 -13.10 -6.37 -24.33
N LEU A 329 -12.87 -6.12 -25.62
CA LEU A 329 -13.36 -4.92 -26.31
C LEU A 329 -14.90 -4.86 -26.40
N GLU A 330 -15.57 -6.01 -26.56
CA GLU A 330 -17.03 -6.09 -26.51
C GLU A 330 -17.57 -5.96 -25.08
N LEU A 331 -16.85 -6.45 -24.07
CA LEU A 331 -17.20 -6.26 -22.66
C LEU A 331 -17.01 -4.81 -22.20
N LEU A 332 -16.02 -4.09 -22.75
CA LEU A 332 -15.86 -2.65 -22.53
C LEU A 332 -17.11 -1.87 -22.94
N ALA A 333 -17.81 -2.30 -24.00
CA ALA A 333 -19.04 -1.68 -24.48
C ALA A 333 -20.30 -2.06 -23.66
N LYS A 334 -20.13 -2.64 -22.46
CA LYS A 334 -21.20 -2.91 -21.49
C LYS A 334 -21.16 -1.92 -20.31
N GLN A 335 -20.89 -0.65 -20.58
CA GLN A 335 -20.92 0.39 -19.55
C GLN A 335 -22.34 0.50 -18.95
N ASP A 336 -22.41 0.69 -17.64
CA ASP A 336 -23.65 1.00 -16.93
C ASP A 336 -23.63 2.50 -16.57
N GLU A 337 -24.60 3.25 -17.08
CA GLU A 337 -24.72 4.70 -16.87
C GLU A 337 -25.16 5.08 -15.45
N ASP A 338 -25.80 4.13 -14.75
CA ASP A 338 -26.30 4.30 -13.38
C ASP A 338 -25.31 3.79 -12.31
N ALA A 339 -24.25 3.08 -12.72
CA ALA A 339 -23.24 2.55 -11.82
C ALA A 339 -22.48 3.68 -11.10
N GLY A 340 -22.18 3.44 -9.82
CA GLY A 340 -21.40 4.38 -9.01
C GLY A 340 -19.93 4.44 -9.42
N ASP A 341 -19.24 5.54 -9.09
CA ASP A 341 -17.83 5.73 -9.45
C ASP A 341 -16.90 4.67 -8.82
N ASP A 342 -17.29 4.02 -7.72
CA ASP A 342 -16.52 2.96 -7.02
C ASP A 342 -16.97 1.53 -7.37
N GLU A 343 -17.97 1.36 -8.24
CA GLU A 343 -18.52 0.03 -8.54
C GLU A 343 -17.62 -0.77 -9.48
N TYR A 344 -17.23 -1.99 -9.09
CA TYR A 344 -16.41 -2.87 -9.94
C TYR A 344 -17.31 -3.77 -10.80
N ASN A 345 -17.68 -3.28 -11.99
CA ASN A 345 -18.52 -3.97 -12.96
C ASN A 345 -17.69 -4.62 -14.10
N ILE A 346 -18.37 -5.37 -14.98
CA ILE A 346 -17.68 -6.12 -16.05
C ILE A 346 -16.91 -5.25 -17.06
N SER A 347 -17.40 -4.04 -17.37
CA SER A 347 -16.70 -3.14 -18.30
C SER A 347 -15.41 -2.59 -17.69
N ARG A 348 -15.42 -2.26 -16.39
CA ARG A 348 -14.21 -1.84 -15.65
C ARG A 348 -13.20 -2.99 -15.50
N ALA A 349 -13.67 -4.20 -15.21
CA ALA A 349 -12.81 -5.39 -15.20
C ALA A 349 -12.16 -5.64 -16.57
N ALA A 350 -12.93 -5.49 -17.66
CA ALA A 350 -12.40 -5.62 -19.01
C ALA A 350 -11.38 -4.53 -19.36
N TYR A 351 -11.58 -3.30 -18.87
CA TYR A 351 -10.63 -2.19 -19.02
C TYR A 351 -9.30 -2.49 -18.33
N GLN A 352 -9.33 -2.89 -17.06
CA GLN A 352 -8.13 -3.28 -16.31
C GLN A 352 -7.41 -4.45 -16.98
N CYS A 353 -8.16 -5.48 -17.39
CA CYS A 353 -7.60 -6.63 -18.09
C CYS A 353 -6.91 -6.20 -19.40
N LEU A 354 -7.49 -5.28 -20.18
CA LEU A 354 -6.87 -4.78 -21.41
C LEU A 354 -5.58 -3.99 -21.16
N GLN A 355 -5.49 -3.24 -20.06
CA GLN A 355 -4.26 -2.54 -19.66
C GLN A 355 -3.15 -3.53 -19.33
N LEU A 356 -3.43 -4.52 -18.47
CA LEU A 356 -2.51 -5.59 -18.14
C LEU A 356 -2.10 -6.38 -19.39
N TRP A 357 -3.06 -6.62 -20.30
CA TRP A 357 -2.77 -7.29 -21.58
C TRP A 357 -1.77 -6.51 -22.42
N ALA A 358 -1.93 -5.19 -22.51
CA ALA A 358 -1.03 -4.33 -23.28
C ALA A 358 0.40 -4.32 -22.74
N GLN A 359 0.54 -4.24 -21.41
CA GLN A 359 1.82 -4.36 -20.72
C GLN A 359 2.46 -5.74 -20.96
N CYS A 360 1.67 -6.82 -20.86
CA CYS A 360 2.14 -8.20 -20.98
C CYS A 360 2.56 -8.59 -22.42
N VAL A 361 1.83 -8.16 -23.46
CA VAL A 361 2.09 -8.61 -24.85
C VAL A 361 2.75 -7.55 -25.74
N GLY A 362 2.86 -6.32 -25.24
CA GLY A 362 3.40 -5.17 -25.95
C GLY A 362 2.65 -4.90 -27.26
N SER A 363 3.38 -4.62 -28.34
CA SER A 363 2.82 -4.20 -29.64
C SER A 363 1.87 -5.22 -30.30
N ALA A 364 1.80 -6.46 -29.80
CA ALA A 364 0.87 -7.46 -30.33
C ALA A 364 -0.62 -7.12 -30.08
N VAL A 365 -0.93 -6.28 -29.07
CA VAL A 365 -2.30 -5.84 -28.77
C VAL A 365 -2.81 -4.76 -29.73
N VAL A 366 -1.91 -4.04 -30.39
CA VAL A 366 -2.25 -2.83 -31.17
C VAL A 366 -3.19 -3.15 -32.35
N PRO A 367 -2.93 -4.17 -33.20
CA PRO A 367 -3.81 -4.43 -34.35
C PRO A 367 -5.28 -4.73 -34.01
N PRO A 368 -5.63 -5.64 -33.07
CA PRO A 368 -7.03 -5.90 -32.74
C PRO A 368 -7.73 -4.69 -32.12
N VAL A 369 -7.03 -3.91 -31.29
CA VAL A 369 -7.59 -2.69 -30.68
C VAL A 369 -7.84 -1.62 -31.73
N LEU A 370 -6.89 -1.34 -32.63
CA LEU A 370 -7.10 -0.37 -33.71
C LEU A 370 -8.24 -0.78 -34.65
N ALA A 371 -8.37 -2.07 -34.97
CA ALA A 371 -9.48 -2.55 -35.78
C ALA A 371 -10.85 -2.28 -35.13
N PHE A 372 -10.94 -2.41 -33.80
CA PHE A 372 -12.15 -2.06 -33.05
C PHE A 372 -12.38 -0.55 -33.02
N VAL A 373 -11.36 0.25 -32.72
CA VAL A 373 -11.46 1.72 -32.66
C VAL A 373 -11.88 2.29 -34.03
N GLU A 374 -11.24 1.87 -35.12
CA GLU A 374 -11.57 2.34 -36.47
C GLU A 374 -13.02 2.04 -36.85
N LYS A 375 -13.54 0.89 -36.40
CA LYS A 375 -14.92 0.46 -36.64
C LYS A 375 -15.93 1.27 -35.81
N ASN A 376 -15.62 1.57 -34.55
CA ASN A 376 -16.60 1.94 -33.54
C ASN A 376 -16.52 3.40 -33.04
N LEU A 377 -15.43 4.12 -33.31
CA LEU A 377 -15.20 5.48 -32.81
C LEU A 377 -16.30 6.49 -33.23
N ARG A 378 -16.99 6.23 -34.34
CA ARG A 378 -18.10 7.04 -34.86
C ARG A 378 -19.44 6.32 -34.82
N SER A 379 -19.58 5.30 -33.96
CA SER A 379 -20.83 4.58 -33.77
C SER A 379 -21.93 5.54 -33.29
N ASP A 380 -23.17 5.30 -33.72
CA ASP A 380 -24.34 5.99 -33.17
C ASP A 380 -24.54 5.63 -31.68
N ASP A 381 -24.15 4.41 -31.30
CA ASP A 381 -24.17 3.93 -29.93
C ASP A 381 -22.96 4.47 -29.15
N TRP A 382 -23.24 5.20 -28.07
CA TRP A 382 -22.21 5.85 -27.27
C TRP A 382 -21.33 4.85 -26.51
N HIS A 383 -21.86 3.68 -26.14
CA HIS A 383 -21.09 2.61 -25.47
C HIS A 383 -19.89 2.20 -26.30
N TYR A 384 -20.06 2.11 -27.62
CA TYR A 384 -18.99 1.77 -28.55
C TYR A 384 -18.02 2.93 -28.82
N ARG A 385 -18.51 4.18 -28.81
CA ARG A 385 -17.62 5.36 -28.90
C ARG A 385 -16.73 5.47 -27.66
N ASP A 386 -17.34 5.33 -26.49
CA ASP A 386 -16.68 5.31 -25.19
C ASP A 386 -15.67 4.17 -25.11
N ALA A 387 -16.09 2.93 -25.40
CA ALA A 387 -15.20 1.76 -25.42
C ALA A 387 -14.02 1.94 -26.37
N SER A 388 -14.19 2.66 -27.49
CA SER A 388 -13.11 2.94 -28.44
C SER A 388 -12.05 3.89 -27.85
N VAL A 389 -12.48 5.00 -27.23
CA VAL A 389 -11.53 5.94 -26.60
C VAL A 389 -10.86 5.32 -25.37
N SER A 390 -11.61 4.56 -24.58
CA SER A 390 -11.10 3.81 -23.43
C SER A 390 -10.08 2.75 -23.86
N ALA A 391 -10.40 1.92 -24.86
CA ALA A 391 -9.48 0.91 -25.36
C ALA A 391 -8.19 1.53 -25.93
N PHE A 392 -8.29 2.69 -26.59
CA PHE A 392 -7.10 3.42 -27.05
C PHE A 392 -6.22 3.86 -25.87
N GLY A 393 -6.82 4.49 -24.84
CA GLY A 393 -6.09 4.90 -23.64
C GLY A 393 -5.48 3.73 -22.85
N ALA A 394 -6.16 2.57 -22.84
CA ALA A 394 -5.71 1.37 -22.14
C ALA A 394 -4.40 0.80 -22.70
N ILE A 395 -4.17 0.90 -24.01
CA ILE A 395 -2.97 0.35 -24.67
C ILE A 395 -1.79 1.34 -24.78
N MET A 396 -1.87 2.51 -24.13
CA MET A 396 -0.80 3.51 -24.18
C MET A 396 0.47 3.08 -23.43
N GLU A 397 0.36 2.05 -22.59
CA GLU A 397 1.47 1.48 -21.83
C GLU A 397 1.67 0.02 -22.24
N GLY A 398 2.93 -0.39 -22.44
CA GLY A 398 3.30 -1.73 -22.87
C GLY A 398 3.87 -1.80 -24.30
N PRO A 399 3.14 -1.39 -25.36
CA PRO A 399 3.68 -1.38 -26.71
C PRO A 399 4.92 -0.51 -26.87
N GLU A 400 5.80 -0.87 -27.80
CA GLU A 400 6.99 -0.07 -28.10
C GLU A 400 6.62 1.36 -28.54
N GLU A 401 7.30 2.35 -27.99
CA GLU A 401 7.08 3.78 -28.29
C GLU A 401 7.17 4.08 -29.80
N SER A 402 8.10 3.42 -30.50
CA SER A 402 8.27 3.58 -31.95
C SER A 402 7.04 3.15 -32.77
N VAL A 403 6.22 2.25 -32.22
CA VAL A 403 4.96 1.80 -32.81
C VAL A 403 3.83 2.78 -32.46
N LEU A 404 3.79 3.26 -31.21
CA LEU A 404 2.73 4.16 -30.73
C LEU A 404 2.83 5.58 -31.28
N ASP A 405 4.03 6.14 -31.43
CA ASP A 405 4.26 7.53 -31.85
C ASP A 405 3.45 7.97 -33.10
N PRO A 406 3.53 7.26 -34.25
CA PRO A 406 2.77 7.65 -35.43
C PRO A 406 1.25 7.50 -35.24
N ILE A 407 0.81 6.53 -34.43
CA ILE A 407 -0.60 6.27 -34.15
C ILE A 407 -1.17 7.40 -33.29
N ILE A 408 -0.45 7.78 -32.23
CA ILE A 408 -0.83 8.86 -31.30
C ILE A 408 -0.92 10.18 -32.06
N LYS A 409 0.09 10.53 -32.87
CA LYS A 409 0.10 11.76 -33.67
C LYS A 409 -1.11 11.86 -34.60
N GLN A 410 -1.57 10.74 -35.15
CA GLN A 410 -2.77 10.70 -35.99
C GLN A 410 -4.07 10.78 -35.17
N ALA A 411 -4.11 10.16 -33.99
CA ALA A 411 -5.29 10.06 -33.15
C ALA A 411 -5.56 11.33 -32.32
N LEU A 412 -4.52 12.07 -31.93
CA LEU A 412 -4.61 13.24 -31.04
C LEU A 412 -5.70 14.27 -31.46
N PRO A 413 -5.75 14.75 -32.72
CA PRO A 413 -6.80 15.69 -33.13
C PRO A 413 -8.22 15.11 -32.98
N VAL A 414 -8.38 13.80 -33.16
CA VAL A 414 -9.67 13.12 -33.03
C VAL A 414 -10.06 12.99 -31.57
N LEU A 415 -9.14 12.57 -30.70
CA LEU A 415 -9.39 12.46 -29.25
C LEU A 415 -9.70 13.83 -28.63
N ILE A 416 -8.98 14.88 -29.02
CA ILE A 416 -9.29 16.26 -28.60
C ILE A 416 -10.70 16.64 -29.04
N ALA A 417 -11.12 16.29 -30.27
CA ALA A 417 -12.49 16.54 -30.72
C ALA A 417 -13.54 15.72 -29.95
N MET A 418 -13.19 14.54 -29.43
CA MET A 418 -14.10 13.73 -28.61
C MET A 418 -14.42 14.37 -27.24
N MET A 419 -13.63 15.34 -26.78
CA MET A 419 -13.94 16.15 -25.60
C MET A 419 -15.23 16.98 -25.77
N ASP A 420 -15.72 17.13 -27.00
CA ASP A 420 -16.97 17.81 -27.34
C ASP A 420 -18.13 16.83 -27.67
N ASP A 421 -18.02 15.52 -27.37
CA ASP A 421 -19.12 14.55 -27.58
C ASP A 421 -20.42 14.95 -26.86
N GLN A 422 -21.56 14.46 -27.33
CA GLN A 422 -22.84 14.73 -26.69
C GLN A 422 -23.01 13.98 -25.36
N VAL A 423 -22.33 12.85 -25.20
CA VAL A 423 -22.43 11.98 -24.03
C VAL A 423 -21.26 12.24 -23.07
N ILE A 424 -21.59 12.47 -21.80
CA ILE A 424 -20.61 12.80 -20.76
C ILE A 424 -19.58 11.69 -20.52
N HIS A 425 -19.99 10.43 -20.59
CA HIS A 425 -19.09 9.28 -20.42
C HIS A 425 -17.99 9.28 -21.50
N VAL A 426 -18.36 9.48 -22.77
CA VAL A 426 -17.40 9.56 -23.88
C VAL A 426 -16.39 10.69 -23.67
N LYS A 427 -16.85 11.85 -23.17
CA LYS A 427 -15.99 12.99 -22.87
C LYS A 427 -15.01 12.71 -21.73
N ASP A 428 -15.48 12.06 -20.68
CA ASP A 428 -14.65 11.69 -19.53
C ASP A 428 -13.58 10.65 -19.93
N SER A 429 -13.99 9.59 -20.63
CA SER A 429 -13.06 8.60 -21.17
C SER A 429 -12.06 9.18 -22.17
N ALA A 430 -12.47 10.17 -22.98
CA ALA A 430 -11.55 10.90 -23.85
C ALA A 430 -10.54 11.73 -23.04
N ALA A 431 -10.97 12.42 -21.98
CA ALA A 431 -10.07 13.15 -21.08
C ALA A 431 -9.06 12.22 -20.40
N TYR A 432 -9.52 11.06 -19.94
CA TYR A 432 -8.67 10.05 -19.33
C TYR A 432 -7.67 9.46 -20.34
N ALA A 433 -8.12 9.12 -21.56
CA ALA A 433 -7.24 8.64 -22.63
C ALA A 433 -6.18 9.68 -23.01
N LEU A 434 -6.52 10.97 -23.05
CA LEU A 434 -5.57 12.06 -23.26
C LEU A 434 -4.55 12.14 -22.11
N GLY A 435 -4.99 11.97 -20.86
CA GLY A 435 -4.08 11.90 -19.71
C GLY A 435 -3.11 10.72 -19.78
N ARG A 436 -3.56 9.57 -20.29
CA ARG A 436 -2.70 8.38 -20.53
C ARG A 436 -1.65 8.66 -21.59
N ILE A 437 -2.00 9.39 -22.65
CA ILE A 437 -1.05 9.82 -23.67
C ILE A 437 -0.04 10.81 -23.09
N CYS A 438 -0.49 11.79 -22.29
CA CYS A 438 0.40 12.74 -21.63
C CYS A 438 1.43 12.02 -20.75
N ASP A 439 1.03 10.98 -20.03
CA ASP A 439 1.92 10.24 -19.12
C ASP A 439 2.88 9.29 -19.86
N ALA A 440 2.35 8.44 -20.73
CA ALA A 440 3.11 7.34 -21.32
C ALA A 440 3.88 7.72 -22.60
N SER A 441 3.47 8.77 -23.32
CA SER A 441 4.10 9.16 -24.59
C SER A 441 4.10 10.68 -24.81
N PRO A 442 4.68 11.47 -23.88
CA PRO A 442 4.71 12.93 -24.00
C PRO A 442 5.44 13.40 -25.27
N ASP A 443 6.48 12.68 -25.71
CA ASP A 443 7.27 13.01 -26.91
C ASP A 443 6.47 12.92 -28.22
N SER A 444 5.34 12.20 -28.21
CA SER A 444 4.40 12.16 -29.34
C SER A 444 3.54 13.42 -29.47
N ILE A 445 3.49 14.27 -28.44
CA ILE A 445 2.70 15.51 -28.41
C ILE A 445 3.58 16.67 -28.86
N ASP A 446 3.36 17.15 -30.08
CA ASP A 446 4.05 18.35 -30.58
C ASP A 446 3.63 19.60 -29.79
N ALA A 447 4.61 20.24 -29.15
CA ALA A 447 4.42 21.41 -28.29
C ALA A 447 3.80 22.62 -29.02
N GLN A 448 3.94 22.73 -30.34
CA GLN A 448 3.40 23.86 -31.12
C GLN A 448 2.03 23.54 -31.71
N GLN A 449 1.82 22.30 -32.15
CA GLN A 449 0.62 21.90 -32.89
C GLN A 449 -0.46 21.28 -31.99
N HIS A 450 -0.07 20.39 -31.08
CA HIS A 450 -1.00 19.57 -30.30
C HIS A 450 -1.22 20.11 -28.90
N LEU A 451 -0.20 20.69 -28.27
CA LEU A 451 -0.27 21.13 -26.88
C LEU A 451 -1.29 22.27 -26.63
N PRO A 452 -1.36 23.35 -27.44
CA PRO A 452 -2.35 24.40 -27.21
C PRO A 452 -3.82 23.93 -27.28
N PRO A 453 -4.27 23.17 -28.31
CA PRO A 453 -5.65 22.69 -28.34
C PRO A 453 -5.93 21.64 -27.25
N LEU A 454 -4.95 20.83 -26.86
CA LEU A 454 -5.08 19.88 -25.75
C LEU A 454 -5.36 20.60 -24.43
N ILE A 455 -4.51 21.57 -24.06
CA ILE A 455 -4.69 22.38 -22.84
C ILE A 455 -6.06 23.07 -22.87
N GLY A 456 -6.44 23.65 -24.01
CA GLY A 456 -7.74 24.31 -24.18
C GLY A 456 -8.91 23.36 -23.92
N ALA A 457 -8.88 22.15 -24.50
CA ALA A 457 -9.92 21.16 -24.34
C ALA A 457 -10.03 20.64 -22.89
N LEU A 458 -8.90 20.41 -22.22
CA LEU A 458 -8.87 19.96 -20.82
C LEU A 458 -9.44 21.02 -19.87
N PHE A 459 -9.07 22.30 -20.02
CA PHE A 459 -9.64 23.37 -19.20
C PHE A 459 -11.13 23.64 -19.49
N GLN A 460 -11.55 23.49 -20.74
CA GLN A 460 -12.96 23.54 -21.10
C GLN A 460 -13.73 22.38 -20.46
N GLY A 461 -13.18 21.16 -20.51
CA GLY A 461 -13.72 19.96 -19.86
C GLY A 461 -13.89 20.15 -18.35
N LEU A 462 -12.82 20.59 -17.68
CA LEU A 462 -12.82 20.93 -16.25
C LEU A 462 -13.89 21.97 -15.88
N SER A 463 -14.14 22.92 -16.77
CA SER A 463 -15.16 23.95 -16.57
C SER A 463 -16.58 23.48 -16.92
N SER A 464 -16.74 22.37 -17.65
CA SER A 464 -18.02 21.97 -18.21
C SER A 464 -18.89 21.16 -17.25
N HIS A 465 -18.35 20.10 -16.65
CA HIS A 465 -19.12 19.16 -15.83
C HIS A 465 -18.25 18.54 -14.72
N PRO A 466 -18.71 18.48 -13.45
CA PRO A 466 -17.92 17.94 -12.33
C PRO A 466 -17.38 16.52 -12.56
N LYS A 467 -18.16 15.62 -13.18
CA LYS A 467 -17.69 14.26 -13.52
C LYS A 467 -16.41 14.23 -14.37
N MET A 468 -16.17 15.22 -15.22
CA MET A 468 -14.94 15.28 -16.03
C MET A 468 -13.74 15.86 -15.28
N ALA A 469 -13.96 16.41 -14.09
CA ALA A 469 -12.95 17.14 -13.34
C ALA A 469 -11.75 16.26 -13.02
N THR A 470 -11.99 15.07 -12.49
CA THR A 470 -10.95 14.12 -12.10
C THR A 470 -10.05 13.78 -13.29
N SER A 471 -10.63 13.36 -14.41
CA SER A 471 -9.88 13.00 -15.62
C SER A 471 -9.15 14.19 -16.24
N CYS A 472 -9.78 15.36 -16.31
CA CYS A 472 -9.14 16.57 -16.83
C CYS A 472 -7.99 17.04 -15.93
N CYS A 473 -8.18 17.03 -14.61
CA CYS A 473 -7.15 17.40 -13.65
C CYS A 473 -5.97 16.44 -13.72
N TRP A 474 -6.22 15.13 -13.75
CA TRP A 474 -5.16 14.13 -13.88
C TRP A 474 -4.35 14.32 -15.17
N ALA A 475 -5.02 14.53 -16.31
CA ALA A 475 -4.36 14.82 -17.57
C ALA A 475 -3.53 16.12 -17.53
N LEU A 476 -4.03 17.18 -16.87
CA LEU A 476 -3.32 18.45 -16.69
C LEU A 476 -2.11 18.32 -15.76
N MET A 477 -2.17 17.48 -14.72
CA MET A 477 -1.03 17.21 -13.83
C MET A 477 0.09 16.47 -14.58
N ASN A 478 -0.23 15.40 -15.31
CA ASN A 478 0.75 14.69 -16.14
C ASN A 478 1.38 15.63 -17.18
N LEU A 479 0.56 16.49 -17.78
CA LEU A 479 1.04 17.49 -18.74
C LEU A 479 2.00 18.49 -18.06
N ALA A 480 1.69 18.97 -16.85
CA ALA A 480 2.57 19.85 -16.08
C ALA A 480 3.94 19.21 -15.80
N GLU A 481 3.95 17.94 -15.40
CA GLU A 481 5.17 17.20 -15.07
C GLU A 481 6.01 16.87 -16.30
N ARG A 482 5.38 16.35 -17.35
CA ARG A 482 6.10 15.90 -18.55
C ARG A 482 6.62 17.04 -19.42
N PHE A 483 6.01 18.23 -19.34
CA PHE A 483 6.45 19.44 -20.04
C PHE A 483 7.19 20.43 -19.13
N ALA A 484 7.67 20.00 -17.96
CA ALA A 484 8.43 20.83 -17.03
C ALA A 484 9.75 21.36 -17.62
N GLY A 485 10.37 20.59 -18.52
CA GLY A 485 11.71 20.84 -19.04
C GLY A 485 12.81 20.39 -18.07
N ASP A 486 14.07 20.65 -18.43
CA ASP A 486 15.20 20.30 -17.58
C ASP A 486 15.22 21.15 -16.29
N PRO A 487 15.74 20.61 -15.16
CA PRO A 487 15.91 21.38 -13.93
C PRO A 487 16.70 22.68 -14.17
N GLY A 488 16.07 23.81 -13.84
CA GLY A 488 16.65 25.14 -14.02
C GLY A 488 16.53 25.71 -15.44
N CYS A 489 15.62 25.21 -16.27
CA CYS A 489 15.34 25.79 -17.58
C CYS A 489 14.75 27.21 -17.48
N GLU A 490 15.13 28.08 -18.43
CA GLU A 490 14.64 29.47 -18.48
C GLU A 490 13.15 29.54 -18.83
N SER A 491 12.71 28.68 -19.76
CA SER A 491 11.34 28.61 -20.26
C SER A 491 11.03 27.18 -20.65
N ASN A 492 9.78 26.77 -20.54
CA ASN A 492 9.30 25.46 -20.97
C ASN A 492 8.05 25.59 -21.86
N PRO A 493 7.58 24.50 -22.50
CA PRO A 493 6.41 24.54 -23.37
C PRO A 493 5.13 25.06 -22.71
N LEU A 494 5.05 25.07 -21.37
CA LEU A 494 3.90 25.59 -20.62
C LEU A 494 4.00 27.06 -20.25
N SER A 495 5.20 27.66 -20.26
CA SER A 495 5.40 29.09 -19.96
C SER A 495 4.42 30.02 -20.72
N PRO A 496 4.16 29.83 -22.03
CA PRO A 496 3.20 30.67 -22.77
C PRO A 496 1.75 30.52 -22.30
N HIS A 497 1.41 29.38 -21.70
CA HIS A 497 0.06 29.01 -21.26
C HIS A 497 -0.16 29.21 -19.76
N PHE A 498 0.91 29.47 -19.00
CA PHE A 498 0.90 29.50 -17.54
C PHE A 498 -0.13 30.50 -17.00
N SER A 499 -0.07 31.77 -17.42
CA SER A 499 -0.98 32.82 -16.92
C SER A 499 -2.46 32.49 -17.12
N GLN A 500 -2.82 31.96 -18.30
CA GLN A 500 -4.19 31.57 -18.61
C GLN A 500 -4.63 30.35 -17.78
N SER A 501 -3.73 29.38 -17.60
CA SER A 501 -3.97 28.16 -16.83
C SER A 501 -4.25 28.47 -15.35
N ILE A 502 -3.40 29.29 -14.73
CA ILE A 502 -3.60 29.74 -13.33
C ILE A 502 -4.93 30.49 -13.18
N THR A 503 -5.25 31.37 -14.12
CA THR A 503 -6.53 32.12 -14.09
C THR A 503 -7.73 31.18 -14.19
N ALA A 504 -7.67 30.17 -15.06
CA ALA A 504 -8.74 29.18 -15.20
C ALA A 504 -8.94 28.37 -13.92
N LEU A 505 -7.86 27.86 -13.31
CA LEU A 505 -7.91 27.10 -12.05
C LEU A 505 -8.47 27.92 -10.89
N LEU A 506 -8.04 29.18 -10.77
CA LEU A 506 -8.56 30.10 -9.75
C LEU A 506 -10.05 30.42 -9.95
N THR A 507 -10.51 30.48 -11.20
CA THR A 507 -11.92 30.71 -11.54
C THR A 507 -12.77 29.48 -11.21
N VAL A 508 -12.30 28.28 -11.54
CA VAL A 508 -12.98 27.01 -11.26
C VAL A 508 -13.18 26.82 -9.75
N THR A 509 -12.15 27.12 -8.96
CA THR A 509 -12.21 27.00 -7.49
C THR A 509 -13.17 27.97 -6.80
N GLU A 510 -13.54 29.09 -7.46
CA GLU A 510 -14.48 30.10 -6.95
C GLU A 510 -15.94 29.83 -7.32
N ARG A 511 -16.21 28.81 -8.13
CA ARG A 511 -17.57 28.47 -8.55
C ARG A 511 -18.45 28.07 -7.37
N ALA A 512 -19.68 28.57 -7.38
CA ALA A 512 -20.68 28.23 -6.37
C ALA A 512 -21.16 26.78 -6.47
N ASP A 513 -21.12 26.20 -7.67
CA ASP A 513 -21.49 24.81 -7.97
C ASP A 513 -20.29 23.85 -7.96
N ALA A 514 -19.08 24.33 -7.68
CA ALA A 514 -17.94 23.44 -7.49
C ALA A 514 -18.11 22.70 -6.16
N ASP A 515 -18.20 21.38 -6.24
CA ASP A 515 -18.07 20.50 -5.08
C ASP A 515 -16.63 20.48 -4.57
N ASN A 516 -16.41 19.83 -3.43
CA ASN A 516 -15.09 19.79 -2.80
C ASN A 516 -14.08 18.98 -3.61
N GLN A 517 -14.54 17.96 -4.33
CA GLN A 517 -13.68 17.12 -5.16
C GLN A 517 -13.08 17.93 -6.31
N LEU A 518 -13.91 18.72 -7.02
CA LEU A 518 -13.46 19.62 -8.07
C LEU A 518 -12.49 20.68 -7.53
N ARG A 519 -12.77 21.25 -6.35
CA ARG A 519 -11.87 22.26 -5.74
C ARG A 519 -10.52 21.66 -5.38
N THR A 520 -10.51 20.50 -4.75
CA THR A 520 -9.29 19.79 -4.34
C THR A 520 -8.45 19.44 -5.56
N ALA A 521 -9.06 18.80 -6.57
CA ALA A 521 -8.38 18.45 -7.81
C ALA A 521 -7.83 19.68 -8.56
N ALA A 522 -8.57 20.79 -8.58
CA ALA A 522 -8.08 22.03 -9.21
C ALA A 522 -6.88 22.64 -8.45
N TYR A 523 -6.83 22.55 -7.13
CA TYR A 523 -5.66 22.97 -6.36
C TYR A 523 -4.47 22.02 -6.51
N GLU A 524 -4.70 20.72 -6.72
CA GLU A 524 -3.65 19.76 -7.07
C GLU A 524 -3.03 20.07 -8.45
N VAL A 525 -3.86 20.37 -9.46
CA VAL A 525 -3.35 20.86 -10.75
C VAL A 525 -2.55 22.14 -10.56
N LEU A 526 -3.03 23.06 -9.72
CA LEU A 526 -2.30 24.29 -9.43
C LEU A 526 -0.93 24.00 -8.82
N ASN A 527 -0.82 23.05 -7.90
CA ASN A 527 0.45 22.59 -7.33
C ASN A 527 1.38 22.02 -8.39
N ALA A 528 0.88 21.15 -9.28
CA ALA A 528 1.68 20.56 -10.35
C ALA A 528 2.23 21.63 -11.30
N PHE A 529 1.43 22.64 -11.67
CA PHE A 529 1.89 23.77 -12.48
C PHE A 529 2.94 24.62 -11.76
N ILE A 530 2.76 24.91 -10.47
CA ILE A 530 3.71 25.72 -9.69
C ILE A 530 5.05 24.99 -9.55
N THR A 531 5.01 23.71 -9.19
CA THR A 531 6.21 22.89 -8.96
C THR A 531 7.05 22.78 -10.23
N ASN A 532 6.39 22.65 -11.38
CA ASN A 532 7.02 22.48 -12.70
C ASN A 532 7.18 23.80 -13.49
N ALA A 533 7.05 24.95 -12.83
CA ALA A 533 7.16 26.26 -13.48
C ALA A 533 8.61 26.58 -13.88
N ALA A 534 8.87 27.00 -15.13
CA ALA A 534 10.18 27.50 -15.56
C ALA A 534 10.51 28.90 -14.98
N PHE A 535 11.76 29.34 -15.10
CA PHE A 535 12.21 30.60 -14.48
C PHE A 535 11.47 31.86 -14.96
N ASP A 536 11.11 31.94 -16.25
CA ASP A 536 10.43 33.08 -16.86
C ASP A 536 9.05 33.40 -16.25
N VAL A 537 8.39 32.42 -15.63
CA VAL A 537 7.07 32.56 -15.00
C VAL A 537 7.13 32.61 -13.46
N VAL A 538 8.30 32.52 -12.83
CA VAL A 538 8.46 32.55 -11.36
C VAL A 538 7.92 33.85 -10.74
N GLY A 539 8.04 34.99 -11.44
CA GLY A 539 7.44 36.25 -11.00
C GLY A 539 5.90 36.20 -10.91
N MET A 540 5.26 35.38 -11.75
CA MET A 540 3.82 35.13 -11.66
C MET A 540 3.47 34.24 -10.47
N VAL A 541 4.30 33.23 -10.16
CA VAL A 541 4.18 32.40 -8.96
C VAL A 541 4.25 33.25 -7.68
N ALA A 542 5.17 34.21 -7.61
CA ALA A 542 5.26 35.16 -6.50
C ALA A 542 4.00 36.04 -6.36
N SER A 543 3.39 36.41 -7.48
CA SER A 543 2.13 37.18 -7.47
C SER A 543 0.94 36.34 -6.99
N LEU A 544 0.91 35.07 -7.37
CA LEU A 544 -0.11 34.10 -6.97
C LEU A 544 -0.14 33.89 -5.45
N LEU A 545 1.02 33.93 -4.77
CA LEU A 545 1.11 33.79 -3.31
C LEU A 545 0.14 34.71 -2.57
N ASN A 546 0.06 35.99 -2.98
CA ASN A 546 -0.81 36.96 -2.32
C ASN A 546 -2.30 36.58 -2.43
N VAL A 547 -2.70 36.03 -3.58
CA VAL A 547 -4.08 35.56 -3.81
C VAL A 547 -4.39 34.36 -2.91
N ILE A 548 -3.47 33.41 -2.82
CA ILE A 548 -3.64 32.20 -2.00
C ILE A 548 -3.66 32.54 -0.51
N LEU A 549 -2.79 33.44 -0.04
CA LEU A 549 -2.79 33.92 1.34
C LEU A 549 -4.07 34.68 1.69
N GLU A 550 -4.60 35.50 0.78
CA GLU A 550 -5.89 36.17 0.98
C GLU A 550 -7.04 35.15 1.11
N ARG A 551 -7.05 34.11 0.25
CA ARG A 551 -8.04 33.02 0.33
C ARG A 551 -7.93 32.24 1.63
N LEU A 552 -6.70 31.90 2.05
CA LEU A 552 -6.45 31.19 3.30
C LEU A 552 -6.89 32.02 4.51
N GLN A 553 -6.62 33.33 4.51
CA GLN A 553 -7.08 34.23 5.56
C GLN A 553 -8.61 34.34 5.60
N LYS A 554 -9.29 34.40 4.45
CA LYS A 554 -10.77 34.39 4.39
C LYS A 554 -11.36 33.09 4.96
N SER A 555 -10.69 31.95 4.75
CA SER A 555 -11.14 30.67 5.31
C SER A 555 -11.20 30.67 6.84
N LEU A 556 -10.31 31.41 7.52
CA LEU A 556 -10.34 31.54 8.99
C LEU A 556 -11.61 32.21 9.50
N ALA A 557 -12.19 33.14 8.73
CA ALA A 557 -13.45 33.77 9.08
C ALA A 557 -14.66 32.81 8.90
N LEU A 558 -14.54 31.85 7.98
CA LEU A 558 -15.57 30.81 7.76
C LEU A 558 -15.62 29.80 8.91
N GLN A 559 -14.54 29.64 9.68
CA GLN A 559 -14.51 28.76 10.86
C GLN A 559 -15.66 29.07 11.85
N GLN A 560 -16.03 30.35 11.99
CA GLN A 560 -17.12 30.78 12.88
C GLN A 560 -18.52 30.41 12.36
N GLN A 561 -18.62 30.02 11.08
CA GLN A 561 -19.86 29.68 10.40
C GLN A 561 -20.09 28.17 10.30
N VAL A 562 -19.13 27.36 10.75
CA VAL A 562 -19.24 25.89 10.77
C VAL A 562 -20.32 25.48 11.77
N VAL A 563 -21.38 24.80 11.29
CA VAL A 563 -22.48 24.30 12.14
C VAL A 563 -22.53 22.78 12.11
N SER A 564 -22.33 22.17 10.94
CA SER A 564 -22.36 20.73 10.74
C SER A 564 -20.96 20.11 10.62
N VAL A 565 -20.90 18.78 10.71
CA VAL A 565 -19.66 18.02 10.45
C VAL A 565 -19.24 18.15 8.98
N GLU A 566 -20.20 18.24 8.06
CA GLU A 566 -19.95 18.43 6.63
C GLU A 566 -19.35 19.80 6.31
N ASP A 567 -19.85 20.86 6.96
CA ASP A 567 -19.25 22.21 6.87
C ASP A 567 -17.80 22.19 7.36
N LYS A 568 -17.55 21.45 8.47
CA LYS A 568 -16.21 21.32 9.05
C LYS A 568 -15.27 20.63 8.07
N LEU A 569 -15.65 19.47 7.52
CA LEU A 569 -14.83 18.70 6.58
C LEU A 569 -14.54 19.52 5.31
N THR A 570 -15.55 20.18 4.75
CA THR A 570 -15.40 21.04 3.58
C THR A 570 -14.40 22.17 3.81
N LEU A 571 -14.46 22.80 4.98
CA LEU A 571 -13.54 23.87 5.34
C LEU A 571 -12.11 23.35 5.56
N GLU A 572 -11.97 22.19 6.24
CA GLU A 572 -10.67 21.54 6.48
C GLU A 572 -10.00 21.11 5.16
N GLU A 573 -10.76 20.56 4.20
CA GLU A 573 -10.26 20.20 2.85
C GLU A 573 -9.78 21.43 2.08
N MET A 574 -10.54 22.54 2.13
CA MET A 574 -10.16 23.79 1.48
C MET A 574 -8.90 24.40 2.11
N GLN A 575 -8.81 24.41 3.45
CA GLN A 575 -7.63 24.91 4.17
C GLN A 575 -6.39 24.07 3.87
N THR A 576 -6.55 22.76 3.80
CA THR A 576 -5.51 21.80 3.43
C THR A 576 -5.01 22.08 2.00
N SER A 577 -5.91 22.19 1.03
CA SER A 577 -5.57 22.47 -0.36
C SER A 577 -4.82 23.81 -0.52
N LEU A 578 -5.31 24.87 0.13
CA LEU A 578 -4.68 26.19 0.10
C LEU A 578 -3.30 26.20 0.77
N ALA A 579 -3.14 25.52 1.92
CA ALA A 579 -1.85 25.39 2.60
C ALA A 579 -0.84 24.58 1.75
N SER A 580 -1.30 23.56 1.03
CA SER A 580 -0.50 22.81 0.08
C SER A 580 -0.01 23.68 -1.07
N VAL A 581 -0.85 24.57 -1.61
CA VAL A 581 -0.42 25.57 -2.61
C VAL A 581 0.60 26.55 -2.06
N VAL A 582 0.45 27.01 -0.80
CA VAL A 582 1.47 27.83 -0.15
C VAL A 582 2.80 27.07 -0.08
N MET A 583 2.78 25.79 0.31
CA MET A 583 3.97 24.94 0.36
C MET A 583 4.66 24.84 -1.01
N ALA A 584 3.92 24.54 -2.08
CA ALA A 584 4.47 24.44 -3.44
C ALA A 584 5.09 25.77 -3.89
N ILE A 585 4.47 26.90 -3.58
CA ILE A 585 5.02 28.24 -3.88
C ILE A 585 6.31 28.49 -3.10
N VAL A 586 6.35 28.16 -1.81
CA VAL A 586 7.54 28.32 -0.96
C VAL A 586 8.70 27.50 -1.53
N GLN A 587 8.45 26.24 -1.88
CA GLN A 587 9.47 25.36 -2.49
C GLN A 587 9.95 25.89 -3.83
N ARG A 588 9.05 26.45 -4.67
CA ARG A 588 9.43 26.97 -5.98
C ARG A 588 10.23 28.27 -5.90
N LEU A 589 9.92 29.15 -4.95
CA LEU A 589 10.58 30.44 -4.77
C LEU A 589 11.86 30.36 -3.95
N GLU A 590 12.03 29.31 -3.15
CA GLU A 590 13.20 29.11 -2.28
C GLU A 590 13.51 30.41 -1.49
N THR A 591 14.73 30.94 -1.60
CA THR A 591 15.16 32.13 -0.86
C THR A 591 14.39 33.41 -1.20
N GLU A 592 13.72 33.47 -2.36
CA GLU A 592 12.92 34.63 -2.78
C GLU A 592 11.63 34.78 -1.94
N ILE A 593 11.28 33.78 -1.12
CA ILE A 593 10.12 33.85 -0.22
C ILE A 593 10.34 34.80 0.98
N LYS A 594 11.60 35.13 1.30
CA LYS A 594 12.00 35.91 2.48
C LYS A 594 11.14 37.14 2.77
N PRO A 595 10.76 38.00 1.80
CA PRO A 595 9.94 39.18 2.05
C PRO A 595 8.51 38.88 2.53
N GLN A 596 7.99 37.68 2.25
CA GLN A 596 6.61 37.28 2.57
C GLN A 596 6.55 36.30 3.76
N ALA A 597 7.69 35.80 4.24
CA ALA A 597 7.78 34.82 5.31
C ALA A 597 7.01 35.20 6.59
N ASP A 598 7.06 36.47 6.99
CA ASP A 598 6.34 36.96 8.18
C ASP A 598 4.82 36.84 8.01
N HIS A 599 4.33 37.13 6.81
CA HIS A 599 2.90 37.05 6.51
C HIS A 599 2.42 35.60 6.44
N ILE A 600 3.22 34.71 5.82
CA ILE A 600 2.95 33.28 5.74
C ILE A 600 2.88 32.69 7.15
N MET A 601 3.92 32.88 7.98
CA MET A 601 3.94 32.34 9.34
C MET A 601 2.79 32.86 10.19
N HIS A 602 2.42 34.14 10.04
CA HIS A 602 1.27 34.69 10.75
C HIS A 602 -0.03 33.94 10.45
N ILE A 603 -0.31 33.68 9.17
CA ILE A 603 -1.53 32.98 8.74
C ILE A 603 -1.50 31.50 9.14
N LEU A 604 -0.36 30.81 8.93
CA LEU A 604 -0.22 29.40 9.28
C LEU A 604 -0.38 29.15 10.79
N LEU A 605 0.19 30.00 11.64
CA LEU A 605 0.00 29.90 13.09
C LEU A 605 -1.44 30.20 13.52
N GLN A 606 -2.11 31.16 12.87
CA GLN A 606 -3.53 31.40 13.11
C GLN A 606 -4.38 30.18 12.74
N LEU A 607 -4.06 29.53 11.62
CA LEU A 607 -4.74 28.33 11.18
C LEU A 607 -4.60 27.19 12.19
N LEU A 608 -3.38 26.92 12.66
CA LEU A 608 -3.13 25.93 13.73
C LEU A 608 -3.90 26.25 15.03
N SER A 609 -4.05 27.53 15.37
CA SER A 609 -4.82 27.94 16.55
C SER A 609 -6.33 27.78 16.41
N SER A 610 -6.83 27.68 15.18
CA SER A 610 -8.27 27.68 14.87
C SER A 610 -8.88 26.27 14.76
N VAL A 611 -8.04 25.26 14.55
CA VAL A 611 -8.47 23.88 14.30
C VAL A 611 -8.51 23.05 15.59
N GLY A 612 -9.40 22.05 15.62
CA GLY A 612 -9.57 21.14 16.76
C GLY A 612 -8.58 19.97 16.75
N ALA A 613 -8.58 19.18 17.83
CA ALA A 613 -7.64 18.05 18.01
C ALA A 613 -7.73 16.93 16.97
N LYS A 614 -8.83 16.84 16.22
CA LYS A 614 -9.10 15.81 15.19
C LYS A 614 -9.22 16.43 13.80
N SER A 615 -8.24 17.25 13.43
CA SER A 615 -8.18 17.94 12.14
C SER A 615 -6.96 17.44 11.38
N SER A 616 -7.09 17.26 10.06
CA SER A 616 -5.97 16.93 9.15
C SER A 616 -5.18 18.16 8.69
N VAL A 617 -5.74 19.36 8.88
CA VAL A 617 -5.10 20.63 8.48
C VAL A 617 -3.69 20.82 9.06
N PRO A 618 -3.41 20.48 10.34
CA PRO A 618 -2.08 20.62 10.91
C PRO A 618 -0.99 19.88 10.13
N ASP A 619 -1.28 18.72 9.55
CA ASP A 619 -0.28 17.92 8.82
C ASP A 619 0.30 18.73 7.64
N THR A 620 -0.58 19.35 6.85
CA THR A 620 -0.17 20.15 5.68
C THR A 620 0.42 21.50 6.09
N VAL A 621 -0.09 22.10 7.17
CA VAL A 621 0.49 23.34 7.69
C VAL A 621 1.92 23.11 8.21
N PHE A 622 2.16 21.98 8.87
CA PHE A 622 3.49 21.61 9.35
C PHE A 622 4.45 21.38 8.18
N ALA A 623 4.00 20.72 7.11
CA ALA A 623 4.79 20.56 5.88
C ALA A 623 5.13 21.92 5.23
N ALA A 624 4.16 22.85 5.16
CA ALA A 624 4.39 24.21 4.66
C ALA A 624 5.39 25.00 5.53
N ILE A 625 5.32 24.84 6.87
CA ILE A 625 6.28 25.44 7.80
C ILE A 625 7.67 24.82 7.62
N GLY A 626 7.76 23.50 7.39
CA GLY A 626 9.02 22.81 7.09
C GLY A 626 9.68 23.31 5.82
N ALA A 627 8.91 23.43 4.73
CA ALA A 627 9.38 24.03 3.47
C ALA A 627 9.86 25.48 3.68
N LEU A 628 9.15 26.26 4.52
CA LEU A 628 9.56 27.62 4.83
C LEU A 628 10.84 27.65 5.69
N ALA A 629 11.01 26.72 6.62
CA ALA A 629 12.24 26.58 7.40
C ALA A 629 13.43 26.28 6.48
N GLN A 630 13.29 25.35 5.54
CA GLN A 630 14.32 25.02 4.55
C GLN A 630 14.68 26.23 3.67
N ALA A 631 13.68 27.00 3.22
CA ALA A 631 13.89 28.18 2.37
C ALA A 631 14.55 29.37 3.11
N LEU A 632 14.33 29.50 4.42
CA LEU A 632 14.85 30.60 5.22
C LEU A 632 16.15 30.25 5.95
N GLU A 633 16.44 28.97 6.12
CA GLU A 633 17.56 28.44 6.91
C GLU A 633 17.61 29.11 8.29
N GLU A 634 18.76 29.70 8.64
CA GLU A 634 18.99 30.37 9.91
C GLU A 634 18.02 31.55 10.20
N ASP A 635 17.43 32.16 9.18
CA ASP A 635 16.49 33.28 9.33
C ASP A 635 15.13 32.81 9.89
N PHE A 636 14.82 31.51 9.84
CA PHE A 636 13.60 30.94 10.43
C PHE A 636 13.61 31.03 11.97
N GLY A 637 14.78 31.17 12.60
CA GLY A 637 14.93 31.19 14.06
C GLY A 637 14.03 32.20 14.79
N LYS A 638 13.65 33.32 14.13
CA LYS A 638 12.75 34.34 14.71
C LYS A 638 11.31 33.84 14.97
N TYR A 639 10.89 32.74 14.35
CA TYR A 639 9.55 32.17 14.52
C TYR A 639 9.47 31.06 15.57
N MET A 640 10.62 30.52 16.01
CA MET A 640 10.67 29.35 16.88
C MET A 640 9.96 29.55 18.22
N GLU A 641 10.07 30.75 18.83
CA GLU A 641 9.37 31.04 20.09
C GLU A 641 7.85 30.94 19.96
N ALA A 642 7.28 31.41 18.85
CA ALA A 642 5.85 31.35 18.60
C ALA A 642 5.38 29.96 18.12
N PHE A 643 6.23 29.24 17.38
CA PHE A 643 5.87 27.98 16.76
C PHE A 643 6.04 26.75 17.67
N THR A 644 7.06 26.73 18.52
CA THR A 644 7.40 25.56 19.34
C THR A 644 6.26 25.01 20.22
N PRO A 645 5.32 25.79 20.78
CA PRO A 645 4.20 25.23 21.52
C PRO A 645 3.33 24.27 20.69
N TYR A 646 3.14 24.56 19.39
CA TYR A 646 2.39 23.70 18.47
C TYR A 646 3.17 22.43 18.15
N LEU A 647 4.46 22.57 17.86
CA LEU A 647 5.35 21.44 17.59
C LEU A 647 5.45 20.48 18.78
N TYR A 648 5.60 21.00 20.00
CA TYR A 648 5.65 20.18 21.22
C TYR A 648 4.33 19.47 21.50
N ASN A 649 3.20 20.12 21.23
CA ASN A 649 1.90 19.49 21.37
C ASN A 649 1.74 18.31 20.39
N ALA A 650 2.13 18.49 19.13
CA ALA A 650 2.10 17.44 18.11
C ALA A 650 3.05 16.28 18.45
N LEU A 651 4.29 16.56 18.89
CA LEU A 651 5.24 15.55 19.34
C LEU A 651 4.72 14.72 20.53
N GLY A 652 3.95 15.34 21.43
CA GLY A 652 3.38 14.68 22.60
C GLY A 652 2.04 13.98 22.35
N ASN A 653 1.40 14.19 21.20
CA ASN A 653 0.08 13.66 20.90
C ASN A 653 0.16 12.25 20.30
N LEU A 654 0.30 11.26 21.16
CA LEU A 654 0.32 9.85 20.76
C LEU A 654 -1.06 9.33 20.29
N GLU A 655 -2.14 10.08 20.48
CA GLU A 655 -3.47 9.68 20.01
C GLU A 655 -3.65 9.89 18.50
N GLU A 656 -2.83 10.75 17.87
CA GLU A 656 -2.86 11.05 16.43
C GLU A 656 -1.51 10.71 15.77
N PRO A 657 -1.31 9.45 15.34
CA PRO A 657 0.00 8.99 14.87
C PRO A 657 0.55 9.73 13.64
N SER A 658 -0.32 10.12 12.70
CA SER A 658 0.06 10.88 11.49
C SER A 658 0.73 12.20 11.86
N LEU A 659 0.07 12.99 12.71
CA LEU A 659 0.56 14.29 13.16
C LEU A 659 1.84 14.16 13.98
N CYS A 660 1.95 13.14 14.83
CA CYS A 660 3.17 12.87 15.58
C CYS A 660 4.35 12.55 14.63
N SER A 661 4.12 11.73 13.61
CA SER A 661 5.12 11.41 12.58
C SER A 661 5.56 12.66 11.80
N MET A 662 4.61 13.49 11.37
CA MET A 662 4.89 14.77 10.72
C MET A 662 5.72 15.70 11.61
N ALA A 663 5.39 15.78 12.90
CA ALA A 663 6.13 16.58 13.86
C ALA A 663 7.58 16.10 14.06
N ILE A 664 7.83 14.78 14.05
CA ILE A 664 9.19 14.21 14.11
C ILE A 664 9.99 14.59 12.85
N GLY A 665 9.37 14.48 11.66
CA GLY A 665 9.97 14.94 10.41
C GLY A 665 10.32 16.43 10.46
N LEU A 666 9.40 17.26 10.96
CA LEU A 666 9.59 18.70 11.06
C LEU A 666 10.71 19.10 12.05
N VAL A 667 10.95 18.32 13.11
CA VAL A 667 12.14 18.54 13.97
C VAL A 667 13.41 18.33 13.15
N SER A 668 13.45 17.31 12.30
CA SER A 668 14.59 17.05 11.41
C SER A 668 14.81 18.19 10.41
N ASP A 669 13.73 18.69 9.78
CA ASP A 669 13.82 19.86 8.88
C ASP A 669 14.32 21.12 9.60
N ILE A 670 13.78 21.42 10.79
CA ILE A 670 14.17 22.59 11.58
C ILE A 670 15.63 22.48 12.04
N THR A 671 16.06 21.29 12.48
CA THR A 671 17.44 21.09 12.95
C THR A 671 18.45 21.25 11.81
N ARG A 672 18.15 20.71 10.62
CA ARG A 672 18.97 20.92 9.41
C ARG A 672 18.98 22.39 8.98
N SER A 673 17.83 23.07 9.02
CA SER A 673 17.69 24.46 8.56
C SER A 673 18.36 25.48 9.47
N LEU A 674 18.25 25.31 10.80
CA LEU A 674 18.80 26.26 11.77
C LEU A 674 20.26 25.99 12.13
N GLY A 675 20.76 24.78 11.87
CA GLY A 675 22.08 24.34 12.33
C GLY A 675 22.25 24.58 13.83
N GLU A 676 23.38 25.16 14.24
CA GLU A 676 23.70 25.40 15.66
C GLU A 676 22.66 26.25 16.40
N LYS A 677 21.89 27.11 15.70
CA LYS A 677 20.87 27.99 16.32
C LYS A 677 19.70 27.21 16.91
N VAL A 678 19.54 25.92 16.58
CA VAL A 678 18.49 25.06 17.14
C VAL A 678 18.77 24.61 18.58
N GLN A 679 20.03 24.74 19.04
CA GLN A 679 20.49 24.22 20.33
C GLN A 679 19.58 24.54 21.53
N PRO A 680 19.00 25.75 21.69
CA PRO A 680 18.13 26.07 22.82
C PRO A 680 16.85 25.22 22.91
N TYR A 681 16.43 24.59 21.81
CA TYR A 681 15.20 23.80 21.71
C TYR A 681 15.44 22.29 21.82
N CYS A 682 16.69 21.85 21.63
CA CYS A 682 17.04 20.42 21.56
C CYS A 682 16.75 19.64 22.84
N ASP A 683 16.87 20.24 24.02
CA ASP A 683 16.49 19.57 25.28
C ASP A 683 15.02 19.16 25.27
N ALA A 684 14.13 20.02 24.76
CA ALA A 684 12.71 19.70 24.65
C ALA A 684 12.48 18.61 23.59
N PHE A 685 13.09 18.74 22.41
CA PHE A 685 13.00 17.73 21.34
C PHE A 685 13.44 16.36 21.83
N MET A 686 14.63 16.25 22.44
CA MET A 686 15.16 14.99 22.94
C MET A 686 14.24 14.37 24.00
N ASN A 687 13.65 15.17 24.88
CA ASN A 687 12.71 14.67 25.88
C ASN A 687 11.43 14.07 25.26
N TYR A 688 10.83 14.73 24.28
CA TYR A 688 9.66 14.20 23.58
C TYR A 688 9.99 12.93 22.80
N LEU A 689 11.06 12.96 22.00
CA LEU A 689 11.50 11.82 21.19
C LEU A 689 11.80 10.59 22.05
N LEU A 690 12.54 10.76 23.17
CA LEU A 690 12.84 9.66 24.10
C LEU A 690 11.59 9.15 24.85
N ASN A 691 10.61 10.01 25.14
CA ASN A 691 9.35 9.57 25.74
C ASN A 691 8.50 8.77 24.77
N ASN A 692 8.45 9.16 23.49
CA ASN A 692 7.72 8.44 22.46
C ASN A 692 8.25 7.00 22.27
N LEU A 693 9.57 6.81 22.39
CA LEU A 693 10.21 5.49 22.36
C LEU A 693 9.84 4.57 23.55
N ARG A 694 9.30 5.11 24.65
CA ARG A 694 8.86 4.31 25.81
C ARG A 694 7.46 3.73 25.63
N SER A 695 6.72 4.13 24.61
CA SER A 695 5.38 3.62 24.35
C SER A 695 5.43 2.21 23.76
N ASN A 696 4.79 1.24 24.43
CA ASN A 696 4.72 -0.14 23.95
C ASN A 696 3.83 -0.33 22.70
N GLN A 697 2.93 0.62 22.41
CA GLN A 697 1.98 0.53 21.29
C GLN A 697 2.49 1.24 20.02
N LEU A 698 3.10 2.41 20.17
CA LEU A 698 3.49 3.27 19.04
C LEU A 698 5.01 3.43 18.87
N GLY A 699 5.79 2.99 19.87
CA GLY A 699 7.24 3.14 19.87
C GLY A 699 7.92 2.44 18.71
N ASN A 700 7.31 1.38 18.15
CA ASN A 700 7.83 0.71 16.95
C ASN A 700 7.57 1.53 15.69
N MET A 701 6.35 2.07 15.50
CA MET A 701 5.96 2.85 14.31
C MET A 701 6.86 4.08 14.10
N PHE A 702 7.11 4.86 15.16
CA PHE A 702 7.90 6.08 15.05
C PHE A 702 9.42 5.84 15.16
N LYS A 703 9.83 4.64 15.55
CA LYS A 703 11.23 4.35 15.87
C LYS A 703 12.18 4.79 14.75
N PRO A 704 11.98 4.38 13.47
CA PRO A 704 12.93 4.72 12.41
C PRO A 704 13.13 6.24 12.28
N ALA A 705 12.04 7.01 12.22
CA ALA A 705 12.07 8.47 12.08
C ALA A 705 12.68 9.16 13.30
N ILE A 706 12.40 8.69 14.52
CA ILE A 706 13.01 9.23 15.75
C ILE A 706 14.53 9.01 15.74
N LEU A 707 14.99 7.84 15.29
CA LEU A 707 16.42 7.55 15.24
C LEU A 707 17.13 8.44 14.21
N GLN A 708 16.56 8.58 13.01
CA GLN A 708 17.06 9.53 12.02
C GLN A 708 17.17 10.96 12.58
N CYS A 709 16.12 11.41 13.29
CA CYS A 709 16.07 12.72 13.92
C CYS A 709 17.17 12.91 14.98
N PHE A 710 17.57 11.85 15.71
CA PHE A 710 18.73 11.93 16.62
C PHE A 710 20.03 12.24 15.86
N GLY A 711 20.21 11.67 14.66
CA GLY A 711 21.34 11.97 13.79
C GLY A 711 21.35 13.44 13.38
N ASP A 712 20.21 13.96 12.93
CA ASP A 712 20.08 15.36 12.50
C ASP A 712 20.33 16.35 13.65
N ILE A 713 19.78 16.07 14.84
CA ILE A 713 20.05 16.87 16.05
C ILE A 713 21.54 16.83 16.39
N ALA A 714 22.17 15.64 16.35
CA ALA A 714 23.59 15.49 16.66
C ALA A 714 24.46 16.34 15.72
N GLN A 715 24.22 16.26 14.40
CA GLN A 715 24.95 17.06 13.42
C GLN A 715 24.76 18.57 13.68
N ALA A 716 23.52 19.00 13.94
CA ALA A 716 23.18 20.41 14.14
C ALA A 716 23.86 21.03 15.38
N ILE A 717 23.92 20.31 16.52
CA ILE A 717 24.44 20.87 17.77
C ILE A 717 25.88 20.42 18.12
N SER A 718 26.45 19.54 17.30
CA SER A 718 27.82 19.04 17.41
C SER A 718 28.19 18.62 18.84
N GLY A 719 29.18 19.27 19.47
CA GLY A 719 29.69 18.90 20.80
C GLY A 719 28.68 19.03 21.95
N HIS A 720 27.55 19.73 21.75
CA HIS A 720 26.45 19.81 22.72
C HIS A 720 25.63 18.52 22.78
N PHE A 721 25.84 17.58 21.86
CA PHE A 721 25.13 16.29 21.87
C PHE A 721 25.69 15.29 22.90
N GLU A 722 26.87 15.56 23.48
CA GLU A 722 27.53 14.71 24.47
C GLU A 722 26.61 14.21 25.61
N PRO A 723 25.74 15.03 26.23
CA PRO A 723 24.87 14.57 27.31
C PRO A 723 23.85 13.50 26.89
N TYR A 724 23.44 13.49 25.61
CA TYR A 724 22.45 12.56 25.10
C TYR A 724 23.07 11.27 24.54
N LEU A 725 24.33 11.33 24.10
CA LEU A 725 25.02 10.23 23.44
C LEU A 725 24.90 8.87 24.18
N PRO A 726 25.08 8.76 25.51
CA PRO A 726 24.95 7.46 26.18
C PRO A 726 23.54 6.85 26.09
N VAL A 727 22.50 7.69 26.21
CA VAL A 727 21.10 7.25 26.15
C VAL A 727 20.74 6.86 24.72
N VAL A 728 21.11 7.69 23.75
CA VAL A 728 20.88 7.42 22.32
C VAL A 728 21.61 6.16 21.88
N ALA A 729 22.89 5.99 22.25
CA ALA A 729 23.65 4.79 21.94
C ALA A 729 22.98 3.52 22.49
N GLN A 730 22.46 3.55 23.71
CA GLN A 730 21.73 2.42 24.29
C GLN A 730 20.47 2.08 23.47
N VAL A 731 19.71 3.10 23.05
CA VAL A 731 18.52 2.91 22.21
C VAL A 731 18.91 2.29 20.86
N LEU A 732 19.95 2.79 20.20
CA LEU A 732 20.44 2.29 18.91
C LEU A 732 20.89 0.83 19.01
N GLN A 733 21.62 0.48 20.06
CA GLN A 733 22.05 -0.90 20.32
C GLN A 733 20.87 -1.84 20.56
N GLN A 734 19.87 -1.41 21.35
CA GLN A 734 18.66 -2.23 21.55
C GLN A 734 17.89 -2.41 20.22
N ALA A 735 17.73 -1.34 19.44
CA ALA A 735 17.07 -1.38 18.15
C ALA A 735 17.78 -2.32 17.14
N SER A 736 19.11 -2.37 17.17
CA SER A 736 19.90 -3.24 16.28
C SER A 736 19.68 -4.74 16.49
N SER A 737 19.15 -5.13 17.66
CA SER A 737 18.88 -6.54 17.99
C SER A 737 17.54 -7.06 17.44
N VAL A 738 16.70 -6.19 16.88
CA VAL A 738 15.43 -6.58 16.27
C VAL A 738 15.71 -7.36 14.98
N SER A 739 15.23 -8.60 14.92
CA SER A 739 15.41 -9.52 13.79
C SER A 739 14.11 -10.27 13.50
N VAL A 740 14.00 -10.77 12.26
CA VAL A 740 12.85 -11.51 11.75
C VAL A 740 12.84 -12.95 12.27
N GLN A 741 11.66 -13.47 12.61
CA GLN A 741 11.44 -14.91 12.81
C GLN A 741 10.50 -15.56 11.75
N ALA A 742 9.97 -14.81 10.76
CA ALA A 742 9.09 -15.34 9.70
C ALA A 742 9.02 -14.42 8.46
N ASP A 743 8.63 -14.96 7.30
CA ASP A 743 8.47 -14.28 5.99
C ASP A 743 7.30 -13.26 5.96
N ASN A 744 7.30 -12.26 6.84
CA ASN A 744 6.33 -11.16 6.81
C ASN A 744 6.95 -9.93 6.12
N PHE A 745 6.47 -9.61 4.92
CA PHE A 745 6.98 -8.48 4.11
C PHE A 745 6.86 -7.12 4.80
N GLU A 746 5.76 -6.81 5.48
CA GLU A 746 5.61 -5.55 6.22
C GLU A 746 6.66 -5.41 7.34
N MET A 747 6.96 -6.52 8.02
CA MET A 747 8.00 -6.54 9.06
C MET A 747 9.40 -6.40 8.46
N MET A 748 9.64 -6.93 7.26
CA MET A 748 10.91 -6.79 6.54
C MET A 748 11.15 -5.32 6.12
N ASP A 749 10.14 -4.65 5.59
CA ASP A 749 10.20 -3.22 5.26
C ASP A 749 10.43 -2.37 6.51
N TYR A 750 9.70 -2.68 7.59
CA TYR A 750 9.89 -2.03 8.88
C TYR A 750 11.32 -2.15 9.40
N ILE A 751 11.90 -3.36 9.39
CA ILE A 751 13.28 -3.59 9.85
C ILE A 751 14.29 -2.87 8.97
N THR A 752 14.06 -2.84 7.67
CA THR A 752 14.93 -2.13 6.73
C THR A 752 14.93 -0.63 7.02
N SER A 753 13.75 -0.02 7.20
CA SER A 753 13.59 1.38 7.61
C SER A 753 14.22 1.63 9.00
N LEU A 754 14.03 0.73 9.96
CA LEU A 754 14.62 0.83 11.29
C LEU A 754 16.16 0.85 11.23
N ARG A 755 16.76 -0.04 10.43
CA ARG A 755 18.21 -0.12 10.26
C ARG A 755 18.76 1.12 9.55
N GLU A 756 18.01 1.69 8.60
CA GLU A 756 18.37 2.95 7.95
C GLU A 756 18.42 4.08 8.99
N GLY A 757 17.37 4.24 9.79
CA GLY A 757 17.34 5.22 10.89
C GLY A 757 18.47 5.02 11.91
N ILE A 758 18.87 3.77 12.20
CA ILE A 758 20.03 3.50 13.08
C ILE A 758 21.34 3.96 12.42
N MET A 759 21.54 3.71 11.12
CA MET A 759 22.74 4.14 10.41
C MET A 759 22.82 5.67 10.33
N ASP A 760 21.72 6.35 10.00
CA ASP A 760 21.66 7.82 9.96
C ASP A 760 21.96 8.43 11.35
N ALA A 761 21.44 7.82 12.42
CA ALA A 761 21.73 8.25 13.78
C ALA A 761 23.23 8.14 14.13
N TRP A 762 23.84 7.01 13.77
CA TRP A 762 25.27 6.80 14.01
C TRP A 762 26.13 7.74 13.19
N ASP A 763 25.81 7.92 11.92
CA ASP A 763 26.47 8.87 11.03
C ASP A 763 26.51 10.26 11.67
N GLY A 764 25.34 10.78 12.06
CA GLY A 764 25.24 12.08 12.71
C GLY A 764 26.01 12.19 14.02
N CYS A 765 25.99 11.16 14.87
CA CYS A 765 26.76 11.13 16.10
C CYS A 765 28.29 11.14 15.85
N ILE A 766 28.77 10.38 14.86
CA ILE A 766 30.19 10.30 14.51
C ILE A 766 30.67 11.67 14.01
N ILE A 767 29.94 12.27 13.07
CA ILE A 767 30.25 13.59 12.51
C ILE A 767 30.27 14.66 13.63
N ALA A 768 29.27 14.67 14.51
CA ALA A 768 29.16 15.60 15.63
C ALA A 768 30.31 15.49 16.65
N MET A 769 30.70 14.27 17.01
CA MET A 769 31.81 14.05 17.94
C MET A 769 33.17 14.35 17.28
N LYS A 770 33.29 14.13 15.97
CA LYS A 770 34.47 14.51 15.20
C LYS A 770 34.65 16.02 15.10
N SER A 771 33.61 16.75 14.68
CA SER A 771 33.65 18.20 14.52
C SER A 771 34.00 18.91 15.84
N SER A 772 33.59 18.34 16.97
CA SER A 772 33.83 18.87 18.31
C SER A 772 35.12 18.38 18.98
N GLY A 773 35.94 17.56 18.31
CA GLY A 773 37.19 17.03 18.88
C GLY A 773 36.99 16.01 20.01
N LYS A 774 35.80 15.40 20.09
CA LYS A 774 35.38 14.43 21.13
C LYS A 774 35.24 13.00 20.60
N THR A 775 35.91 12.65 19.50
CA THR A 775 35.83 11.31 18.87
C THR A 775 36.07 10.15 19.84
N GLN A 776 36.88 10.35 20.87
CA GLN A 776 37.14 9.35 21.92
C GLN A 776 35.87 8.82 22.60
N LEU A 777 34.80 9.64 22.68
CA LEU A 777 33.51 9.24 23.23
C LEU A 777 32.78 8.17 22.39
N MET A 778 33.12 8.05 21.10
CA MET A 778 32.53 7.05 20.21
C MET A 778 33.17 5.66 20.35
N THR A 779 34.39 5.58 20.89
CA THR A 779 35.17 4.34 21.02
C THR A 779 34.39 3.14 21.59
N PRO A 780 33.58 3.29 22.66
CA PRO A 780 32.84 2.16 23.24
C PRO A 780 31.78 1.55 22.30
N TYR A 781 31.32 2.29 21.30
CA TYR A 781 30.17 1.91 20.46
C TYR A 781 30.58 1.38 19.08
N ILE A 782 31.83 1.61 18.64
CA ILE A 782 32.32 1.21 17.31
C ILE A 782 32.12 -0.29 17.04
N GLY A 783 32.34 -1.15 18.05
CA GLY A 783 32.16 -2.59 17.91
C GLY A 783 30.72 -2.98 17.51
N SER A 784 29.71 -2.40 18.18
CA SER A 784 28.31 -2.67 17.85
C SER A 784 27.89 -2.15 16.48
N ILE A 785 28.50 -1.05 16.00
CA ILE A 785 28.22 -0.51 14.66
C ILE A 785 28.70 -1.51 13.60
N PHE A 786 29.91 -2.05 13.74
CA PHE A 786 30.44 -3.06 12.81
C PHE A 786 29.66 -4.38 12.85
N GLU A 787 29.14 -4.77 14.00
CA GLU A 787 28.26 -5.94 14.13
C GLU A 787 26.97 -5.75 13.34
N LEU A 788 26.33 -4.58 13.46
CA LEU A 788 25.13 -4.27 12.68
C LEU A 788 25.41 -4.19 11.17
N LEU A 789 26.53 -3.56 10.75
CA LEU A 789 26.95 -3.54 9.35
C LEU A 789 27.12 -4.96 8.79
N LYS A 790 27.61 -5.89 9.60
CA LYS A 790 27.72 -7.30 9.19
C LYS A 790 26.34 -7.94 9.02
N VAL A 791 25.42 -7.73 9.96
CA VAL A 791 24.03 -8.21 9.85
C VAL A 791 23.35 -7.66 8.59
N ILE A 792 23.53 -6.37 8.29
CA ILE A 792 22.99 -5.74 7.07
C ILE A 792 23.58 -6.38 5.81
N HIS A 793 24.86 -6.74 5.80
CA HIS A 793 25.46 -7.40 4.64
C HIS A 793 24.91 -8.81 4.40
N GLU A 794 24.66 -9.56 5.47
CA GLU A 794 24.16 -10.94 5.43
C GLU A 794 22.68 -11.02 5.07
N ASP A 795 21.93 -9.93 5.23
CA ASP A 795 20.52 -9.83 4.87
C ASP A 795 20.32 -9.64 3.36
N THR A 796 19.36 -10.36 2.77
CA THR A 796 18.98 -10.19 1.37
C THR A 796 18.11 -8.94 1.15
N ASN A 797 17.34 -8.55 2.16
CA ASN A 797 16.42 -7.42 2.09
C ASN A 797 17.14 -6.11 2.42
N ARG A 798 17.54 -5.38 1.38
CA ARG A 798 18.36 -4.16 1.50
C ARG A 798 17.87 -3.10 0.53
N THR A 799 17.60 -1.89 1.02
CA THR A 799 17.26 -0.73 0.18
C THR A 799 18.50 0.06 -0.24
N GLU A 800 18.40 0.82 -1.33
CA GLU A 800 19.47 1.73 -1.75
C GLU A 800 19.87 2.69 -0.62
N ALA A 801 18.89 3.24 0.09
CA ALA A 801 19.12 4.21 1.16
C ALA A 801 19.87 3.58 2.35
N LEU A 802 19.47 2.39 2.82
CA LEU A 802 20.19 1.65 3.84
C LEU A 802 21.66 1.38 3.44
N MET A 803 21.89 0.99 2.18
CA MET A 803 23.25 0.74 1.69
C MET A 803 24.08 2.01 1.58
N ARG A 804 23.47 3.14 1.19
CA ARG A 804 24.11 4.45 1.18
C ARG A 804 24.51 4.87 2.59
N SER A 805 23.61 4.83 3.56
CA SER A 805 23.89 5.19 4.95
C SER A 805 24.93 4.27 5.59
N SER A 806 24.87 2.96 5.30
CA SER A 806 25.89 1.98 5.74
C SER A 806 27.28 2.32 5.19
N CYS A 807 27.38 2.65 3.90
CA CYS A 807 28.64 3.08 3.30
C CYS A 807 29.14 4.41 3.87
N GLY A 808 28.21 5.35 4.15
CA GLY A 808 28.47 6.61 4.85
C GLY A 808 29.20 6.34 6.17
N VAL A 809 28.52 5.66 7.10
CA VAL A 809 29.04 5.30 8.42
C VAL A 809 30.43 4.64 8.37
N ILE A 810 30.67 3.73 7.42
CA ILE A 810 31.99 3.09 7.24
C ILE A 810 33.07 4.14 6.97
N GLY A 811 32.80 5.09 6.06
CA GLY A 811 33.74 6.15 5.74
C GLY A 811 33.88 7.17 6.88
N ASP A 812 32.81 7.50 7.58
CA ASP A 812 32.83 8.46 8.69
C ASP A 812 33.61 7.94 9.89
N ILE A 813 33.50 6.64 10.22
CA ILE A 813 34.35 6.00 11.24
C ILE A 813 35.84 6.10 10.82
N ALA A 814 36.14 5.79 9.56
CA ALA A 814 37.51 5.83 9.07
C ALA A 814 38.11 7.23 9.08
N ASP A 815 37.29 8.26 8.84
CA ASP A 815 37.71 9.66 8.84
C ASP A 815 37.78 10.26 10.26
N ALA A 816 36.93 9.78 11.19
CA ALA A 816 36.97 10.15 12.60
C ALA A 816 38.18 9.54 13.35
N PHE A 817 38.69 8.40 12.89
CA PHE A 817 39.81 7.66 13.50
C PHE A 817 40.90 7.34 12.47
N PRO A 818 41.65 8.33 11.96
CA PRO A 818 42.48 8.19 10.77
C PRO A 818 43.78 7.40 10.97
N ASN A 819 44.21 7.10 12.20
CA ASN A 819 45.53 6.52 12.49
C ASN A 819 45.53 4.98 12.52
N GLY A 820 44.46 4.34 12.06
CA GLY A 820 44.34 2.89 12.06
C GLY A 820 43.93 2.32 13.43
N GLU A 821 43.29 3.12 14.29
CA GLU A 821 42.82 2.70 15.63
C GLU A 821 41.88 1.49 15.56
N PHE A 822 41.09 1.39 14.49
CA PHE A 822 40.12 0.30 14.26
C PHE A 822 40.48 -0.59 13.07
N ARG A 823 41.77 -0.64 12.69
CA ARG A 823 42.25 -1.36 11.50
C ARG A 823 41.78 -2.80 11.40
N ASP A 824 41.65 -3.50 12.52
CA ASP A 824 41.23 -4.90 12.53
C ASP A 824 39.77 -5.09 12.10
N PHE A 825 38.87 -4.15 12.42
CA PHE A 825 37.51 -4.16 11.91
C PHE A 825 37.47 -3.93 10.39
N PHE A 826 38.24 -2.96 9.90
CA PHE A 826 38.30 -2.62 8.47
C PHE A 826 38.89 -3.74 7.60
N ARG A 827 39.63 -4.69 8.17
CA ARG A 827 40.20 -5.84 7.46
C ARG A 827 39.19 -6.94 7.15
N HIS A 828 37.99 -6.92 7.73
CA HIS A 828 37.00 -7.93 7.42
C HIS A 828 36.51 -7.82 5.97
N ASP A 829 36.50 -8.96 5.26
CA ASP A 829 36.22 -9.01 3.83
C ASP A 829 34.81 -8.50 3.47
N PHE A 830 33.84 -8.66 4.38
CA PHE A 830 32.45 -8.25 4.16
C PHE A 830 32.31 -6.75 3.87
N LEU A 831 33.13 -5.88 4.48
CA LEU A 831 33.09 -4.43 4.23
C LEU A 831 33.53 -4.09 2.80
N THR A 832 34.54 -4.81 2.31
CA THR A 832 35.02 -4.65 0.93
C THR A 832 34.03 -5.25 -0.08
N ALA A 833 33.35 -6.34 0.28
CA ALA A 833 32.28 -6.93 -0.53
C ALA A 833 31.08 -5.98 -0.61
N MET A 834 30.56 -5.52 0.54
CA MET A 834 29.47 -4.57 0.66
C MET A 834 29.70 -3.32 -0.21
N THR A 835 30.80 -2.58 0.01
CA THR A 835 31.10 -1.36 -0.76
C THR A 835 31.33 -1.62 -2.25
N ARG A 836 31.78 -2.82 -2.64
CA ARG A 836 31.92 -3.21 -4.05
C ARG A 836 30.56 -3.48 -4.68
N GLU A 837 29.68 -4.22 -4.02
CA GLU A 837 28.31 -4.51 -4.46
C GLU A 837 27.51 -3.23 -4.64
N THR A 838 27.48 -2.36 -3.62
CA THR A 838 26.77 -1.07 -3.67
C THR A 838 27.27 -0.17 -4.81
N ARG A 839 28.57 -0.17 -5.11
CA ARG A 839 29.13 0.62 -6.21
C ARG A 839 28.81 0.04 -7.60
N ALA A 840 28.75 -1.29 -7.68
CA ALA A 840 28.58 -2.03 -8.92
C ALA A 840 27.11 -2.09 -9.37
N ASN A 841 26.17 -1.97 -8.44
CA ASN A 841 24.74 -1.90 -8.75
C ASN A 841 24.46 -0.69 -9.67
N ALA A 842 23.89 -0.96 -10.84
CA ALA A 842 23.61 0.04 -11.87
C ALA A 842 22.32 0.82 -11.61
N ASP A 843 21.40 0.23 -10.84
CA ASP A 843 20.07 0.78 -10.52
C ASP A 843 20.17 1.86 -9.44
N PHE A 844 21.25 1.85 -8.65
CA PHE A 844 21.49 2.87 -7.62
C PHE A 844 21.89 4.22 -8.21
N LEU A 845 21.36 5.28 -7.59
CA LEU A 845 21.70 6.66 -7.95
C LEU A 845 23.20 6.94 -7.84
N SER A 846 23.69 7.91 -8.64
CA SER A 846 25.12 8.30 -8.63
C SER A 846 25.62 8.61 -7.22
N ARG A 847 24.82 9.34 -6.42
CA ARG A 847 25.16 9.69 -5.03
C ARG A 847 25.51 8.48 -4.18
N THR A 848 24.78 7.37 -4.34
CA THR A 848 24.97 6.14 -3.56
C THR A 848 26.24 5.42 -4.01
N ARG A 849 26.47 5.36 -5.32
CA ARG A 849 27.68 4.76 -5.90
C ARG A 849 28.95 5.57 -5.58
N ASP A 850 28.84 6.89 -5.49
CA ASP A 850 29.92 7.79 -5.10
C ASP A 850 30.23 7.67 -3.61
N THR A 851 29.21 7.56 -2.75
CA THR A 851 29.37 7.27 -1.31
C THR A 851 30.08 5.94 -1.09
N ALA A 852 29.67 4.89 -1.80
CA ALA A 852 30.33 3.58 -1.73
C ALA A 852 31.78 3.61 -2.24
N ARG A 853 32.07 4.43 -3.26
CA ARG A 853 33.44 4.63 -3.76
C ARG A 853 34.30 5.32 -2.72
N TRP A 854 33.80 6.38 -2.09
CA TRP A 854 34.48 7.09 -1.02
C TRP A 854 34.75 6.18 0.18
N ALA A 855 33.74 5.45 0.66
CA ALA A 855 33.89 4.48 1.76
C ALA A 855 35.00 3.47 1.48
N ARG A 856 35.05 2.92 0.25
CA ARG A 856 36.09 1.98 -0.16
C ARG A 856 37.49 2.58 -0.16
N GLU A 857 37.65 3.85 -0.51
CA GLU A 857 38.94 4.54 -0.40
C GLU A 857 39.36 4.70 1.06
N GLN A 858 38.41 5.00 1.95
CA GLN A 858 38.68 5.11 3.38
C GLN A 858 39.08 3.77 4.02
N ILE A 859 38.41 2.67 3.65
CA ILE A 859 38.81 1.30 4.03
C ILE A 859 40.29 1.06 3.66
N LYS A 860 40.70 1.41 2.43
CA LYS A 860 42.09 1.23 1.99
C LYS A 860 43.07 2.06 2.82
N ARG A 861 42.73 3.31 3.14
CA ARG A 861 43.57 4.19 3.96
C ARG A 861 43.77 3.60 5.37
N GLN A 862 42.69 3.14 5.99
CA GLN A 862 42.71 2.47 7.30
C GLN A 862 43.57 1.21 7.35
N ILE A 863 43.52 0.38 6.30
CA ILE A 863 44.31 -0.86 6.24
C ILE A 863 45.79 -0.59 5.90
N GLY A 864 46.16 0.63 5.52
CA GLY A 864 47.53 1.04 5.19
C GLY A 864 47.89 0.93 3.71
N GLY A 865 46.90 1.01 2.81
CA GLY A 865 47.03 0.83 1.37
C GLY A 865 47.64 2.00 0.58
N ASN A 866 48.12 3.08 1.22
CA ASN A 866 48.84 4.17 0.55
C ASN A 866 49.79 4.93 1.52
N GLN A 867 50.91 4.31 1.89
CA GLN A 867 52.09 5.03 2.40
C GLN A 867 53.03 5.47 1.26
N GLY A 868 52.46 5.99 0.17
CA GLY A 868 53.23 6.56 -0.93
C GLY A 868 52.44 7.68 -1.60
N VAL A 869 53.07 8.84 -1.69
CA VAL A 869 52.57 10.08 -2.33
C VAL A 869 51.69 10.97 -1.44
N MET A 870 52.32 11.63 -0.46
CA MET A 870 52.52 13.10 -0.47
C MET A 870 53.32 13.51 0.77
N ALA A 871 54.59 13.83 0.53
CA ALA A 871 55.35 14.84 1.26
C ALA A 871 55.33 16.11 0.41
#